data_AF-A0A9W6BSW7-F1
#
_entry.id   AF-A0A9W6BSW7-F1
#
_cell.length_a   1.000
_cell.length_b   1.000
_cell.length_c   1.000
_cell.angle_alpha   90.00
_cell.angle_beta   90.00
_cell.angle_gamma   90.00
#
_symmetry.space_group_name_H-M   'P 1'
#
loop_
_entity.id
_entity.type
_entity.pdbx_description
1 polymer ?
#
loop_
_entity_poly.entity_id
_entity_poly.type
_entity_poly.pdbx_seq_one_letter_code
_entity_poly.pdbx_strand_id
1 'polypeptide(L)'
;MRRAPNAAAAAAAACASASAGSPQTSAKGGTARAKGPTTPSQQKPQPQQQPATPALARAQQTFGPDWPTSQSSLAAGVEFLHRALWGPSPLTHGSPPAATPLTHGSPPAAPRRRIVIVPDKDADGLSAGAIVFRTLRMMLDEAKGEAGGRAAAAADVDLSVVHLGKGENVHQPEVAARLAAARPTALVLLDMGSRAGPPVLRRRRRRSSSSGGGGEGEGGGEEAAGEQLEGQQQQQQQQAEAGGRGGGGEGEAEGEAEGEAEGEVEGEVEGEVEGEVEVVPTLIVDHHQPDGFPEGAVAVSAFGCPPVAPSALLAWCLCSALHPPAGPPTAWLAVLGCLGDLGEARLGSFTAGLPLLGEAHAAGRKTHFRNAVALINAVRRSPDCDVSTAWRALCAASAPVNLAKGTVPGAAALLAARTALGSELSRLTASTPPRFSADGAMALLAVDSGWQVHPLLPQRWAHRLASRDTSGKLRAVLCCNRGYTPGRVHFSVRRCRPSEDLISLLRDTVSYRCGHPALAATPLGDLGGRLGPDFARGHPEATGGMVAAEEFAQLMLVFGFSAEVAYSAGGLPSLERAEAERLAAAVRETWSAPAGPSRGRGGAPEGGPRGGGKRRGGREGVGAVEEGVGGRKGGGVRESNKQRKMTAFFSPRARESQLEGQGKAQGQEREEERSQQQQQQGGNIISSSSGTSVGASTSSGSG
;
A
#
# COMPACT_ATOMS: atom_id res chain seq x y z
N MET A 1 -63.31 -14.20 -3.04
CA MET A 1 -63.31 -14.07 -1.56
C MET A 1 -62.18 -13.10 -1.20
N ARG A 2 -62.44 -11.83 -0.87
CA ARG A 2 -62.77 -11.30 0.47
C ARG A 2 -61.96 -11.91 1.63
N ARG A 3 -60.87 -11.24 2.05
CA ARG A 3 -60.79 -10.53 3.36
C ARG A 3 -59.45 -9.81 3.58
N ALA A 4 -59.50 -8.48 3.65
CA ALA A 4 -58.88 -7.70 4.73
C ALA A 4 -59.96 -7.54 5.86
N PRO A 5 -59.77 -6.86 7.01
CA PRO A 5 -58.90 -5.71 7.31
C PRO A 5 -58.01 -5.92 8.57
N ASN A 6 -57.27 -4.95 9.13
CA ASN A 6 -57.79 -3.88 9.99
C ASN A 6 -56.79 -2.70 10.16
N ALA A 7 -57.30 -1.50 10.43
CA ALA A 7 -56.52 -0.32 10.82
C ALA A 7 -57.33 0.60 11.76
N ALA A 8 -56.70 1.07 12.84
CA ALA A 8 -57.19 2.06 13.83
C ALA A 8 -56.04 2.35 14.82
N ALA A 9 -55.84 3.53 15.41
CA ALA A 9 -56.45 4.86 15.23
C ALA A 9 -55.40 5.96 15.60
N ALA A 10 -55.75 7.25 15.53
CA ALA A 10 -54.84 8.38 15.76
C ALA A 10 -55.44 9.54 16.58
N ALA A 11 -54.58 10.28 17.30
CA ALA A 11 -54.77 11.61 17.91
C ALA A 11 -53.35 12.12 18.33
N ALA A 12 -52.84 13.32 18.01
CA ALA A 12 -53.28 14.69 18.36
C ALA A 12 -52.92 15.09 19.83
N ALA A 13 -52.35 16.26 20.17
CA ALA A 13 -51.95 17.43 19.36
C ALA A 13 -50.92 18.39 20.05
N ALA A 14 -50.32 19.27 19.24
CA ALA A 14 -50.06 20.72 19.47
C ALA A 14 -48.96 21.28 20.42
N CYS A 15 -48.58 22.53 20.11
CA CYS A 15 -47.62 23.46 20.76
C CYS A 15 -48.18 24.04 22.10
N ALA A 16 -47.51 24.90 22.91
CA ALA A 16 -46.48 25.91 22.61
C ALA A 16 -45.76 26.51 23.88
N SER A 17 -44.72 27.33 23.62
CA SER A 17 -44.31 28.58 24.31
C SER A 17 -43.95 28.66 25.83
N ALA A 18 -42.70 29.13 26.08
CA ALA A 18 -42.28 30.12 27.10
C ALA A 18 -42.45 29.80 28.61
N SER A 19 -41.87 30.51 29.60
CA SER A 19 -41.01 31.73 29.60
C SER A 19 -39.95 31.72 30.75
N ALA A 20 -39.15 32.79 30.82
CA ALA A 20 -38.06 33.07 31.76
C ALA A 20 -38.33 32.92 33.28
N GLY A 21 -37.24 32.77 34.06
CA GLY A 21 -37.25 32.90 35.52
C GLY A 21 -35.85 32.86 36.16
N SER A 22 -35.36 34.02 36.64
CA SER A 22 -34.24 34.11 37.60
C SER A 22 -34.76 34.72 38.90
N PRO A 23 -34.11 34.42 40.05
CA PRO A 23 -33.56 35.53 40.83
C PRO A 23 -32.17 35.27 41.43
N GLN A 24 -31.60 36.32 42.01
CA GLN A 24 -30.25 36.38 42.62
C GLN A 24 -30.28 36.04 44.12
N THR A 25 -29.12 35.67 44.69
CA THR A 25 -28.80 35.98 46.09
C THR A 25 -27.33 36.34 46.32
N SER A 26 -27.13 37.29 47.24
CA SER A 26 -25.90 37.83 47.85
C SER A 26 -24.86 36.78 48.30
N ALA A 27 -23.53 36.96 48.25
CA ALA A 27 -22.61 38.13 48.46
C ALA A 27 -21.96 38.22 49.87
N LYS A 28 -20.62 38.14 49.90
CA LYS A 28 -19.60 38.47 50.95
C LYS A 28 -18.22 38.10 50.36
N GLY A 29 -17.09 38.78 50.57
CA GLY A 29 -16.81 40.05 51.25
C GLY A 29 -15.40 40.03 51.88
N GLY A 30 -14.44 40.84 51.39
CA GLY A 30 -13.08 40.91 51.97
C GLY A 30 -12.08 41.78 51.18
N THR A 31 -11.15 42.43 51.89
CA THR A 31 -10.07 43.30 51.35
C THR A 31 -8.82 43.15 52.23
N ALA A 32 -7.60 43.62 51.91
CA ALA A 32 -7.10 44.41 50.77
C ALA A 32 -5.80 43.73 50.23
N ARG A 33 -4.70 44.34 49.74
CA ARG A 33 -4.21 45.74 49.61
C ARG A 33 -3.18 45.80 48.45
N ALA A 34 -3.11 46.92 47.72
CA ALA A 34 -2.26 47.03 46.53
C ALA A 34 -0.76 47.31 46.80
N LYS A 35 0.10 46.70 45.98
CA LYS A 35 1.43 47.18 45.57
C LYS A 35 1.64 46.75 44.10
N GLY A 36 2.31 47.57 43.31
CA GLY A 36 2.84 47.19 42.00
C GLY A 36 4.22 47.82 41.81
N PRO A 37 4.74 47.93 40.57
CA PRO A 37 4.45 47.09 39.41
C PRO A 37 5.73 46.34 38.95
N THR A 38 5.61 45.08 38.52
CA THR A 38 6.70 44.35 37.86
C THR A 38 6.48 44.29 36.36
N THR A 39 7.53 44.53 35.59
CA THR A 39 7.48 44.70 34.13
C THR A 39 7.03 43.40 33.43
N PRO A 40 5.98 43.41 32.59
CA PRO A 40 5.64 42.26 31.79
C PRO A 40 6.71 42.06 30.69
N SER A 41 7.34 40.89 30.68
CA SER A 41 8.22 40.48 29.59
C SER A 41 7.42 40.42 28.29
N GLN A 42 8.02 40.86 27.17
CA GLN A 42 7.38 40.86 25.86
C GLN A 42 7.19 39.41 25.37
N GLN A 43 6.01 38.84 25.63
CA GLN A 43 5.61 37.60 25.00
C GLN A 43 5.48 37.82 23.49
N LYS A 44 6.41 37.23 22.74
CA LYS A 44 6.35 37.10 21.28
C LYS A 44 4.96 36.55 20.90
N PRO A 45 4.20 37.20 20.00
CA PRO A 45 2.81 36.82 19.76
C PRO A 45 2.74 35.37 19.27
N GLN A 46 2.00 34.53 20.00
CA GLN A 46 1.65 33.20 19.52
C GLN A 46 0.73 33.35 18.29
N PRO A 47 0.94 32.56 17.23
CA PRO A 47 0.00 32.55 16.11
C PRO A 47 -1.38 32.15 16.61
N GLN A 48 -2.42 32.91 16.26
CA GLN A 48 -3.79 32.62 16.66
C GLN A 48 -4.21 31.27 16.08
N GLN A 49 -4.39 30.28 16.95
CA GLN A 49 -4.82 28.94 16.56
C GLN A 49 -6.23 29.02 15.96
N GLN A 50 -6.39 28.52 14.73
CA GLN A 50 -7.72 28.29 14.19
C GLN A 50 -8.41 27.20 15.04
N PRO A 51 -9.68 27.40 15.46
CA PRO A 51 -10.37 26.40 16.26
C PRO A 51 -10.58 25.13 15.43
N ALA A 52 -10.14 23.99 15.97
CA ALA A 52 -10.38 22.69 15.35
C ALA A 52 -11.88 22.45 15.12
N THR A 53 -12.23 21.78 14.02
CA THR A 53 -13.64 21.47 13.74
C THR A 53 -14.24 20.60 14.86
N PRO A 54 -15.57 20.68 15.14
CA PRO A 54 -16.18 19.94 16.24
C PRO A 54 -15.93 18.42 16.20
N ALA A 55 -15.77 17.84 15.00
CA ALA A 55 -15.41 16.44 14.82
C ALA A 55 -13.96 16.15 15.24
N LEU A 56 -13.01 16.99 14.83
CA LEU A 56 -11.59 16.84 15.18
C LEU A 56 -11.34 17.11 16.67
N ALA A 57 -11.94 18.16 17.23
CA ALA A 57 -11.83 18.50 18.65
C ALA A 57 -12.32 17.35 19.56
N ARG A 58 -13.43 16.68 19.18
CA ARG A 58 -13.92 15.49 19.88
C ARG A 58 -12.97 14.29 19.74
N ALA A 59 -12.34 14.10 18.58
CA ALA A 59 -11.35 13.05 18.41
C ALA A 59 -10.10 13.31 19.26
N GLN A 60 -9.64 14.56 19.35
CA GLN A 60 -8.53 14.97 20.22
C GLN A 60 -8.83 14.77 21.71
N GLN A 61 -10.08 15.01 22.15
CA GLN A 61 -10.55 14.64 23.50
C GLN A 61 -10.57 13.12 23.74
N THR A 62 -10.67 12.31 22.68
CA THR A 62 -10.79 10.84 22.78
C THR A 62 -9.43 10.13 22.69
N PHE A 63 -8.50 10.66 21.88
CA PHE A 63 -7.24 10.01 21.53
C PHE A 63 -5.97 10.77 21.96
N GLY A 64 -6.08 12.07 22.26
CA GLY A 64 -4.97 12.93 22.67
C GLY A 64 -4.92 14.25 21.89
N PRO A 65 -4.32 15.32 22.45
CA PRO A 65 -4.31 16.66 21.84
C PRO A 65 -3.59 16.72 20.48
N ASP A 66 -2.63 15.84 20.26
CA ASP A 66 -1.84 15.68 19.03
C ASP A 66 -2.37 14.54 18.12
N TRP A 67 -3.65 14.17 18.25
CA TRP A 67 -4.30 13.23 17.33
C TRP A 67 -5.03 13.99 16.20
N PRO A 68 -4.99 13.52 14.93
CA PRO A 68 -4.23 12.37 14.42
C PRO A 68 -2.75 12.68 14.18
N THR A 69 -2.35 13.94 14.29
CA THR A 69 -0.98 14.45 14.18
C THR A 69 -0.90 15.74 15.00
N SER A 70 0.31 16.24 15.26
CA SER A 70 0.50 17.46 16.05
C SER A 70 -0.24 18.66 15.44
N GLN A 71 -0.71 19.58 16.29
CA GLN A 71 -1.49 20.73 15.84
C GLN A 71 -0.71 21.62 14.86
N SER A 72 0.61 21.72 15.01
CA SER A 72 1.50 22.45 14.09
C SER A 72 1.65 21.72 12.75
N SER A 73 1.81 20.39 12.74
CA SER A 73 1.85 19.59 11.50
C SER A 73 0.55 19.73 10.72
N LEU A 74 -0.60 19.59 11.39
CA LEU A 74 -1.91 19.73 10.75
C LEU A 74 -2.12 21.14 10.18
N ALA A 75 -1.80 22.18 10.95
CA ALA A 75 -1.90 23.57 10.48
C ALA A 75 -0.98 23.86 9.28
N ALA A 76 0.25 23.34 9.28
CA ALA A 76 1.17 23.46 8.15
C ALA A 76 0.64 22.75 6.89
N GLY A 77 -0.03 21.61 7.03
CA GLY A 77 -0.72 20.92 5.93
C GLY A 77 -1.89 21.72 5.36
N VAL A 78 -2.73 22.30 6.24
CA VAL A 78 -3.85 23.18 5.83
C VAL A 78 -3.31 24.41 5.10
N GLU A 79 -2.28 25.06 5.65
CA GLU A 79 -1.63 26.21 5.03
C GLU A 79 -0.98 25.84 3.68
N PHE A 80 -0.33 24.68 3.56
CA PHE A 80 0.23 24.22 2.28
C PHE A 80 -0.86 24.11 1.21
N LEU A 81 -1.97 23.42 1.50
CA LEU A 81 -3.05 23.23 0.52
C LEU A 81 -3.73 24.56 0.16
N HIS A 82 -3.92 25.45 1.14
CA HIS A 82 -4.42 26.81 0.89
C HIS A 82 -3.45 27.63 0.01
N ARG A 83 -2.14 27.56 0.26
CA ARG A 83 -1.11 28.22 -0.56
C ARG A 83 -0.99 27.61 -1.97
N ALA A 84 -1.17 26.30 -2.11
CA ALA A 84 -1.15 25.62 -3.40
C ALA A 84 -2.33 26.02 -4.30
N LEU A 85 -3.53 26.17 -3.74
CA LEU A 85 -4.70 26.70 -4.45
C LEU A 85 -4.57 28.20 -4.74
N TRP A 86 -4.36 29.01 -3.69
CA TRP A 86 -4.62 30.46 -3.74
C TRP A 86 -3.35 31.32 -3.83
N GLY A 87 -2.17 30.75 -3.62
CA GLY A 87 -0.89 31.46 -3.58
C GLY A 87 -0.49 31.91 -2.16
N PRO A 88 0.61 32.67 -2.02
CA PRO A 88 0.97 33.27 -0.74
C PRO A 88 -0.15 34.20 -0.25
N SER A 89 -0.49 34.10 1.04
CA SER A 89 -1.51 34.96 1.65
C SER A 89 -1.04 36.42 1.67
N PRO A 90 -1.89 37.40 1.32
CA PRO A 90 -1.52 38.82 1.38
C PRO A 90 -1.29 39.34 2.81
N LEU A 91 -1.49 38.49 3.84
CA LEU A 91 -1.32 38.84 5.25
C LEU A 91 0.05 38.46 5.84
N THR A 92 0.97 37.85 5.08
CA THR A 92 2.25 37.32 5.62
C THR A 92 3.52 37.99 5.10
N HIS A 93 3.47 39.28 4.77
CA HIS A 93 4.65 40.15 4.77
C HIS A 93 4.31 41.51 5.40
N GLY A 94 5.24 42.06 6.19
CA GLY A 94 5.05 43.32 6.89
C GLY A 94 5.26 44.53 5.98
N SER A 95 4.31 45.46 6.03
CA SER A 95 4.18 46.66 5.17
C SER A 95 3.97 46.35 3.67
N PRO A 96 3.00 46.98 2.99
CA PRO A 96 3.00 46.98 1.54
C PRO A 96 4.24 47.73 1.02
N PRO A 97 4.88 47.27 -0.08
CA PRO A 97 5.88 48.09 -0.76
C PRO A 97 5.23 49.42 -1.20
N ALA A 98 5.98 50.51 -1.11
CA ALA A 98 5.48 51.82 -1.53
C ALA A 98 5.02 51.78 -3.00
N ALA A 99 3.88 52.42 -3.29
CA ALA A 99 3.21 52.29 -4.58
C ALA A 99 4.06 52.83 -5.74
N THR A 100 4.73 51.93 -6.45
CA THR A 100 5.37 52.24 -7.74
C THR A 100 4.30 52.76 -8.72
N PRO A 101 4.54 53.87 -9.43
CA PRO A 101 3.57 54.40 -10.40
C PRO A 101 3.21 53.35 -11.46
N LEU A 102 1.90 53.19 -11.72
CA LEU A 102 1.38 52.26 -12.71
C LEU A 102 1.72 52.74 -14.12
N THR A 103 2.78 52.17 -14.71
CA THR A 103 2.99 52.22 -16.17
C THR A 103 1.84 51.51 -16.89
N HIS A 104 1.30 52.10 -17.95
CA HIS A 104 0.18 51.54 -18.71
C HIS A 104 0.55 50.23 -19.44
N GLY A 105 0.36 49.11 -18.76
CA GLY A 105 0.39 47.76 -19.30
C GLY A 105 -0.37 46.84 -18.36
N SER A 106 -1.12 45.89 -18.91
CA SER A 106 -1.79 44.87 -18.08
C SER A 106 -0.73 44.09 -17.29
N PRO A 107 -0.96 43.78 -16.00
CA PRO A 107 -0.04 42.95 -15.24
C PRO A 107 0.11 41.59 -15.94
N PRO A 108 1.33 41.01 -15.98
CA PRO A 108 1.55 39.72 -16.61
C PRO A 108 0.65 38.67 -15.95
N ALA A 109 0.00 37.84 -16.78
CA ALA A 109 -0.89 36.79 -16.30
C ALA A 109 -0.17 35.88 -15.30
N ALA A 110 -0.83 35.57 -14.18
CA ALA A 110 -0.24 34.72 -13.15
C ALA A 110 0.09 33.33 -13.73
N PRO A 111 1.25 32.74 -13.41
CA PRO A 111 1.59 31.42 -13.93
C PRO A 111 0.60 30.38 -13.42
N ARG A 112 -0.08 29.68 -14.34
CA ARG A 112 -1.08 28.66 -14.04
C ARG A 112 -0.52 27.64 -13.04
N ARG A 113 -1.23 27.46 -11.93
CA ARG A 113 -0.84 26.58 -10.82
C ARG A 113 -1.17 25.15 -11.20
N ARG A 114 -0.24 24.23 -10.93
CA ARG A 114 -0.42 22.79 -11.15
C ARG A 114 -0.21 22.04 -9.86
N ILE A 115 -1.30 21.53 -9.29
CA ILE A 115 -1.28 20.67 -8.12
C ILE A 115 -1.28 19.22 -8.63
N VAL A 116 -0.19 18.50 -8.40
CA VAL A 116 -0.05 17.08 -8.75
C VAL A 116 -0.23 16.24 -7.48
N ILE A 117 -1.29 15.44 -7.43
CA ILE A 117 -1.53 14.47 -6.36
C ILE A 117 -0.90 13.13 -6.74
N VAL A 118 -0.18 12.49 -5.80
CA VAL A 118 0.47 11.20 -5.98
C VAL A 118 0.04 10.24 -4.86
N PRO A 119 -1.06 9.48 -5.03
CA PRO A 119 -1.50 8.48 -4.07
C PRO A 119 -0.77 7.15 -4.28
N ASP A 120 -0.56 6.37 -3.20
CA ASP A 120 -0.18 4.97 -3.40
C ASP A 120 -1.32 4.18 -4.06
N LYS A 121 -0.93 3.10 -4.74
CA LYS A 121 -1.76 2.12 -5.44
C LYS A 121 -2.69 1.29 -4.54
N ASP A 122 -2.64 1.46 -3.22
CA ASP A 122 -3.47 0.79 -2.21
C ASP A 122 -4.89 1.40 -2.10
N ALA A 123 -5.80 0.70 -1.42
CA ALA A 123 -7.10 1.21 -1.02
C ALA A 123 -7.02 2.32 0.04
N ASP A 124 -5.94 2.43 0.82
CA ASP A 124 -5.73 3.59 1.71
C ASP A 124 -5.19 4.80 0.92
N GLY A 125 -4.01 4.68 0.29
CA GLY A 125 -3.46 5.69 -0.64
C GLY A 125 -4.46 6.24 -1.67
N LEU A 126 -5.19 5.41 -2.42
CA LEU A 126 -6.19 5.90 -3.37
C LEU A 126 -7.39 6.57 -2.68
N SER A 127 -7.76 6.14 -1.47
CA SER A 127 -8.81 6.82 -0.70
C SER A 127 -8.34 8.19 -0.21
N ALA A 128 -7.11 8.30 0.29
CA ALA A 128 -6.47 9.58 0.64
C ALA A 128 -6.45 10.51 -0.57
N GLY A 129 -6.01 10.01 -1.74
CA GLY A 129 -6.04 10.72 -3.01
C GLY A 129 -7.44 11.23 -3.36
N ALA A 130 -8.46 10.37 -3.27
CA ALA A 130 -9.82 10.73 -3.61
C ALA A 130 -10.42 11.76 -2.63
N ILE A 131 -10.03 11.74 -1.36
CA ILE A 131 -10.41 12.74 -0.35
C ILE A 131 -9.81 14.11 -0.71
N VAL A 132 -8.49 14.18 -0.93
CA VAL A 132 -7.81 15.44 -1.25
C VAL A 132 -8.32 16.00 -2.58
N PHE A 133 -8.38 15.18 -3.63
CA PHE A 133 -8.87 15.58 -4.96
C PHE A 133 -10.30 16.14 -4.89
N ARG A 134 -11.21 15.48 -4.17
CA ARG A 134 -12.60 15.95 -4.01
C ARG A 134 -12.68 17.25 -3.23
N THR A 135 -11.87 17.40 -2.18
CA THR A 135 -11.83 18.61 -1.35
C THR A 135 -11.34 19.81 -2.16
N LEU A 136 -10.19 19.67 -2.84
CA LEU A 136 -9.63 20.73 -3.67
C LEU A 136 -10.57 21.09 -4.83
N ARG A 137 -11.19 20.10 -5.50
CA ARG A 137 -12.14 20.38 -6.60
C ARG A 137 -13.42 21.06 -6.10
N MET A 138 -13.94 20.66 -4.93
CA MET A 138 -15.08 21.32 -4.28
C MET A 138 -14.78 22.80 -4.01
N MET A 139 -13.63 23.12 -3.42
CA MET A 139 -13.21 24.51 -3.18
C MET A 139 -13.02 25.31 -4.48
N LEU A 140 -12.51 24.68 -5.54
CA LEU A 140 -12.37 25.33 -6.85
C LEU A 140 -13.72 25.57 -7.54
N ASP A 141 -14.66 24.62 -7.44
CA ASP A 141 -15.98 24.73 -8.05
C ASP A 141 -16.88 25.73 -7.29
N GLU A 142 -16.75 25.81 -5.96
CA GLU A 142 -17.33 26.89 -5.15
C GLU A 142 -16.74 28.27 -5.51
N ALA A 143 -15.42 28.39 -5.60
CA ALA A 143 -14.75 29.65 -5.92
C ALA A 143 -15.08 30.19 -7.33
N LYS A 144 -15.41 29.32 -8.29
CA LYS A 144 -15.92 29.71 -9.62
C LYS A 144 -17.35 30.27 -9.57
N GLY A 145 -18.12 29.93 -8.53
CA GLY A 145 -19.46 30.49 -8.27
C GLY A 145 -19.43 31.82 -7.52
N GLU A 146 -18.31 32.19 -6.89
CA GLU A 146 -18.15 33.49 -6.23
C GLU A 146 -17.90 34.62 -7.24
N ALA A 147 -18.68 35.70 -7.16
CA ALA A 147 -18.45 36.90 -7.96
C ALA A 147 -17.24 37.71 -7.42
N GLY A 148 -16.04 37.41 -7.92
CA GLY A 148 -14.83 38.17 -7.57
C GLY A 148 -13.52 37.53 -8.03
N GLY A 149 -12.39 38.09 -7.56
CA GLY A 149 -11.04 37.66 -7.96
C GLY A 149 -10.67 36.21 -7.64
N ARG A 150 -11.43 35.53 -6.77
CA ARG A 150 -11.27 34.09 -6.50
C ARG A 150 -11.69 33.21 -7.68
N ALA A 151 -12.70 33.60 -8.46
CA ALA A 151 -13.11 32.85 -9.65
C ALA A 151 -12.00 32.81 -10.72
N ALA A 152 -11.30 33.94 -10.92
CA ALA A 152 -10.12 34.00 -11.78
C ALA A 152 -8.99 33.11 -11.22
N ALA A 153 -8.64 33.25 -9.95
CA ALA A 153 -7.63 32.40 -9.31
C ALA A 153 -7.96 30.90 -9.36
N ALA A 154 -9.24 30.52 -9.36
CA ALA A 154 -9.71 29.14 -9.48
C ALA A 154 -9.72 28.60 -10.93
N ALA A 155 -9.71 29.48 -11.94
CA ALA A 155 -9.57 29.09 -13.35
C ALA A 155 -8.10 28.82 -13.73
N ASP A 156 -7.17 29.45 -13.03
CA ASP A 156 -5.71 29.26 -13.21
C ASP A 156 -5.14 28.05 -12.46
N VAL A 157 -5.95 27.31 -11.69
CA VAL A 157 -5.53 26.06 -11.02
C VAL A 157 -5.91 24.84 -11.86
N ASP A 158 -4.89 24.10 -12.28
CA ASP A 158 -4.98 22.74 -12.81
C ASP A 158 -4.68 21.72 -11.69
N LEU A 159 -5.45 20.63 -11.67
CA LEU A 159 -5.45 19.60 -10.63
C LEU A 159 -5.36 18.22 -11.29
N SER A 160 -4.17 17.65 -11.27
CA SER A 160 -3.84 16.38 -11.92
C SER A 160 -3.40 15.32 -10.91
N VAL A 161 -3.41 14.06 -11.35
CA VAL A 161 -3.08 12.91 -10.50
C VAL A 161 -2.11 12.01 -11.26
N VAL A 162 -0.96 11.72 -10.65
CA VAL A 162 0.04 10.82 -11.21
C VAL A 162 -0.02 9.51 -10.43
N HIS A 163 -0.21 8.40 -11.15
CA HIS A 163 -0.23 7.07 -10.56
C HIS A 163 1.16 6.42 -10.60
N LEU A 164 1.45 5.65 -9.55
CA LEU A 164 2.59 4.74 -9.50
C LEU A 164 2.22 3.39 -10.12
N GLY A 165 3.12 2.88 -10.95
CA GLY A 165 3.06 1.56 -11.55
C GLY A 165 3.67 0.46 -10.68
N LYS A 166 4.07 -0.62 -11.35
CA LYS A 166 4.49 -1.87 -10.72
C LYS A 166 5.86 -1.73 -10.02
N GLY A 167 5.87 -1.90 -8.70
CA GLY A 167 7.09 -1.78 -7.89
C GLY A 167 7.60 -0.33 -7.73
N GLU A 168 6.87 0.67 -8.24
CA GLU A 168 7.32 2.05 -8.24
C GLU A 168 7.15 2.76 -6.88
N ASN A 169 8.02 3.75 -6.65
CA ASN A 169 7.94 4.73 -5.56
C ASN A 169 8.52 6.11 -5.99
N VAL A 170 8.09 7.17 -5.32
CA VAL A 170 8.40 8.59 -5.66
C VAL A 170 9.87 9.00 -5.57
N HIS A 171 10.76 8.16 -5.03
CA HIS A 171 12.18 8.45 -4.93
C HIS A 171 13.00 7.86 -6.09
N GLN A 172 12.34 7.23 -7.07
CA GLN A 172 12.97 6.66 -8.27
C GLN A 172 13.11 7.70 -9.41
N PRO A 173 14.22 7.72 -10.16
CA PRO A 173 14.44 8.69 -11.25
C PRO A 173 13.33 8.71 -12.31
N GLU A 174 12.76 7.56 -12.66
CA GLU A 174 11.74 7.40 -13.68
C GLU A 174 10.40 8.01 -13.24
N VAL A 175 10.10 7.92 -11.93
CA VAL A 175 8.94 8.56 -11.32
C VAL A 175 9.18 10.07 -11.18
N ALA A 176 10.38 10.49 -10.75
CA ALA A 176 10.76 11.90 -10.69
C ALA A 176 10.68 12.59 -12.07
N ALA A 177 11.10 11.90 -13.14
CA ALA A 177 10.97 12.39 -14.52
C ALA A 177 9.49 12.53 -14.94
N ARG A 178 8.62 11.58 -14.57
CA ARG A 178 7.17 11.66 -14.81
C ARG A 178 6.51 12.82 -14.05
N LEU A 179 6.93 13.06 -12.81
CA LEU A 179 6.48 14.22 -12.02
C LEU A 179 7.01 15.53 -12.60
N ALA A 180 8.24 15.58 -13.13
CA ALA A 180 8.78 16.73 -13.83
C ALA A 180 7.99 17.05 -15.12
N ALA A 181 7.63 16.03 -15.90
CA ALA A 181 6.83 16.16 -17.12
C ALA A 181 5.43 16.73 -16.86
N ALA A 182 4.82 16.42 -15.70
CA ALA A 182 3.56 17.02 -15.25
C ALA A 182 3.67 18.52 -14.89
N ARG A 183 4.88 19.10 -14.85
CA ARG A 183 5.17 20.53 -14.57
C ARG A 183 4.43 21.10 -13.34
N PRO A 184 4.48 20.44 -12.16
CA PRO A 184 3.84 20.92 -10.94
C PRO A 184 4.36 22.30 -10.49
N THR A 185 3.48 23.03 -9.81
CA THR A 185 3.84 24.11 -8.87
C THR A 185 3.67 23.67 -7.41
N ALA A 186 2.99 22.56 -7.15
CA ALA A 186 2.94 21.89 -5.86
C ALA A 186 2.74 20.37 -6.05
N LEU A 187 3.35 19.57 -5.17
CA LEU A 187 3.18 18.12 -5.08
C LEU A 187 2.45 17.76 -3.78
N VAL A 188 1.54 16.78 -3.84
CA VAL A 188 0.88 16.20 -2.66
C VAL A 188 1.01 14.69 -2.70
N LEU A 189 1.91 14.14 -1.88
CA LEU A 189 2.21 12.72 -1.77
C LEU A 189 1.38 12.11 -0.64
N LEU A 190 0.72 10.98 -0.91
CA LEU A 190 -0.25 10.39 0.00
C LEU A 190 0.02 8.90 0.17
N ASP A 191 0.10 8.45 1.42
CA ASP A 191 0.42 7.07 1.81
C ASP A 191 1.84 6.62 1.41
N MET A 192 2.75 7.59 1.27
CA MET A 192 4.15 7.41 0.96
C MET A 192 4.95 8.69 1.25
N GLY A 193 6.28 8.60 1.12
CA GLY A 193 7.18 9.75 1.07
C GLY A 193 7.97 10.00 2.35
N SER A 194 7.68 9.27 3.44
CA SER A 194 8.42 9.30 4.71
C SER A 194 9.83 8.67 4.64
N ARG A 195 10.64 9.09 3.66
CA ARG A 195 12.05 8.73 3.53
C ARG A 195 12.94 9.98 3.60
N ALA A 196 14.10 9.87 4.25
CA ALA A 196 15.12 10.92 4.23
C ALA A 196 15.69 11.11 2.80
N GLY A 197 15.99 12.35 2.41
CA GLY A 197 16.68 12.58 1.13
C GLY A 197 16.63 14.02 0.61
N PRO A 198 17.15 14.26 -0.62
CA PRO A 198 16.95 15.51 -1.33
C PRO A 198 15.46 15.76 -1.63
N PRO A 199 15.06 16.97 -2.04
CA PRO A 199 13.69 17.30 -2.37
C PRO A 199 13.19 16.42 -3.53
N VAL A 200 11.93 15.96 -3.43
CA VAL A 200 11.33 14.98 -4.35
C VAL A 200 11.36 15.43 -5.82
N LEU A 201 11.24 16.74 -6.06
CA LEU A 201 11.39 17.30 -7.39
C LEU A 201 12.08 18.67 -7.35
N ARG A 202 13.10 18.80 -8.19
CA ARG A 202 13.86 20.02 -8.47
C ARG A 202 13.57 20.46 -9.92
N ARG A 203 13.37 21.76 -10.14
CA ARG A 203 13.01 22.37 -11.43
C ARG A 203 14.01 23.47 -11.77
N ARG A 204 14.65 23.44 -12.94
CA ARG A 204 15.50 24.54 -13.40
C ARG A 204 14.63 25.77 -13.68
N ARG A 205 14.86 26.89 -13.00
CA ARG A 205 14.11 28.13 -13.18
C ARG A 205 14.34 28.63 -14.61
N ARG A 206 13.29 28.81 -15.42
CA ARG A 206 13.42 29.49 -16.71
C ARG A 206 13.85 30.94 -16.42
N ARG A 207 15.04 31.33 -16.89
CA ARG A 207 15.44 32.75 -16.91
C ARG A 207 14.40 33.51 -17.73
N SER A 208 13.78 34.52 -17.15
CA SER A 208 12.91 35.44 -17.90
C SER A 208 13.77 36.26 -18.84
N SER A 209 13.64 36.02 -20.14
CA SER A 209 14.34 36.78 -21.18
C SER A 209 13.78 38.20 -21.25
N SER A 210 14.31 39.10 -20.40
CA SER A 210 14.08 40.54 -20.48
C SER A 210 14.87 41.15 -21.63
N SER A 211 14.55 40.72 -22.85
CA SER A 211 15.17 41.19 -24.10
C SER A 211 14.64 42.58 -24.47
N GLY A 212 15.10 43.58 -23.72
CA GLY A 212 15.08 44.97 -24.17
C GLY A 212 16.21 45.18 -25.18
N GLY A 213 15.88 45.25 -26.46
CA GLY A 213 16.84 45.40 -27.56
C GLY A 213 16.18 44.94 -28.87
N GLY A 214 16.12 45.81 -29.87
CA GLY A 214 15.40 45.55 -31.11
C GLY A 214 16.19 44.71 -32.11
N GLY A 215 15.47 43.95 -32.92
CA GLY A 215 15.98 43.21 -34.08
C GLY A 215 14.80 42.73 -34.91
N GLU A 216 14.66 43.24 -36.12
CA GLU A 216 13.66 42.78 -37.08
C GLU A 216 14.19 41.53 -37.80
N GLY A 217 13.35 40.50 -37.98
CA GLY A 217 13.73 39.32 -38.77
C GLY A 217 12.92 38.07 -38.47
N GLU A 218 12.21 37.60 -39.49
CA GLU A 218 11.81 36.21 -39.78
C GLU A 218 11.10 35.39 -38.67
N GLY A 219 9.89 34.90 -39.00
CA GLY A 219 9.11 34.00 -38.14
C GLY A 219 8.91 32.62 -38.77
N GLY A 220 8.74 31.59 -37.94
CA GLY A 220 8.47 30.23 -38.42
C GLY A 220 8.23 29.20 -37.31
N GLY A 221 6.95 28.86 -37.07
CA GLY A 221 6.46 27.57 -36.57
C GLY A 221 6.95 27.03 -35.21
N GLU A 222 6.09 27.10 -34.17
CA GLU A 222 6.16 26.17 -33.03
C GLU A 222 4.77 25.74 -32.47
N GLU A 223 3.76 25.63 -33.35
CA GLU A 223 2.43 25.04 -33.02
C GLU A 223 2.19 23.72 -33.80
N ALA A 224 2.89 22.65 -33.42
CA ALA A 224 2.69 21.31 -34.02
C ALA A 224 3.04 20.11 -33.11
N ALA A 225 3.75 20.31 -31.99
CA ALA A 225 4.34 19.22 -31.20
C ALA A 225 3.42 18.57 -30.15
N GLY A 226 2.21 19.11 -29.93
CA GLY A 226 1.31 18.64 -28.86
C GLY A 226 0.49 17.40 -29.21
N GLU A 227 -0.07 17.34 -30.42
CA GLU A 227 -1.16 16.40 -30.74
C GLU A 227 -0.66 15.05 -31.32
N GLN A 228 0.59 14.98 -31.80
CA GLN A 228 1.11 13.78 -32.45
C GLN A 228 1.45 12.62 -31.48
N LEU A 229 1.59 12.89 -30.18
CA LEU A 229 1.94 11.86 -29.18
C LEU A 229 0.73 11.08 -28.65
N GLU A 230 -0.46 11.69 -28.58
CA GLU A 230 -1.69 10.96 -28.16
C GLU A 230 -2.16 9.99 -29.26
N GLY A 231 -1.99 10.34 -30.54
CA GLY A 231 -2.33 9.47 -31.66
C GLY A 231 -1.50 8.18 -31.73
N GLN A 232 -0.20 8.24 -31.42
CA GLN A 232 0.68 7.07 -31.50
C GLN A 232 0.36 6.00 -30.44
N GLN A 233 -0.06 6.39 -29.23
CA GLN A 233 -0.48 5.43 -28.20
C GLN A 233 -1.76 4.67 -28.59
N GLN A 234 -2.70 5.34 -29.26
CA GLN A 234 -3.93 4.69 -29.73
C GLN A 234 -3.69 3.72 -30.89
N GLN A 235 -2.69 3.99 -31.75
CA GLN A 235 -2.36 3.10 -32.87
C GLN A 235 -1.65 1.80 -32.44
N GLN A 236 -0.69 1.88 -31.51
CA GLN A 236 -0.02 0.68 -30.99
C GLN A 236 -0.99 -0.27 -30.26
N GLN A 237 -2.02 0.29 -29.61
CA GLN A 237 -3.02 -0.51 -28.87
C GLN A 237 -4.00 -1.27 -29.79
N GLN A 238 -4.19 -0.83 -31.04
CA GLN A 238 -5.06 -1.51 -32.03
C GLN A 238 -4.33 -2.61 -32.82
N GLN A 239 -3.01 -2.52 -32.98
CA GLN A 239 -2.23 -3.56 -33.70
C GLN A 239 -2.01 -4.84 -32.87
N ALA A 240 -2.20 -4.78 -31.55
CA ALA A 240 -2.08 -5.94 -30.66
C ALA A 240 -3.23 -6.96 -30.77
N GLU A 241 -4.41 -6.56 -31.27
CA GLU A 241 -5.60 -7.43 -31.33
C GLU A 241 -5.75 -8.21 -32.66
N ALA A 242 -4.83 -8.02 -33.63
CA ALA A 242 -4.96 -8.54 -35.00
C ALA A 242 -3.72 -9.31 -35.50
N GLY A 243 -3.18 -10.25 -34.71
CA GLY A 243 -1.92 -10.95 -35.02
C GLY A 243 -1.87 -12.48 -34.81
N GLY A 244 -3.01 -13.16 -34.61
CA GLY A 244 -3.02 -14.55 -34.15
C GLY A 244 -3.39 -15.62 -35.19
N ARG A 245 -2.51 -15.97 -36.15
CA ARG A 245 -2.69 -17.18 -37.00
C ARG A 245 -1.46 -17.65 -37.80
N GLY A 246 -0.75 -18.66 -37.26
CA GLY A 246 -0.26 -19.86 -37.97
C GLY A 246 0.87 -19.75 -39.01
N GLY A 247 1.63 -20.85 -39.12
CA GLY A 247 2.67 -21.06 -40.15
C GLY A 247 4.04 -21.33 -39.54
N GLY A 248 4.69 -22.42 -39.97
CA GLY A 248 6.09 -22.74 -39.63
C GLY A 248 6.94 -22.83 -40.89
N GLY A 249 8.26 -22.81 -40.72
CA GLY A 249 9.24 -23.00 -41.78
C GLY A 249 10.62 -23.20 -41.17
N GLU A 250 11.37 -24.17 -41.70
CA GLU A 250 12.74 -24.48 -41.33
C GLU A 250 13.72 -23.67 -42.21
N GLY A 251 14.93 -23.41 -41.72
CA GLY A 251 15.95 -22.69 -42.48
C GLY A 251 17.23 -22.44 -41.67
N GLU A 252 18.31 -23.14 -42.05
CA GLU A 252 19.66 -22.95 -41.52
C GLU A 252 20.44 -21.96 -42.40
N ALA A 253 21.30 -21.12 -41.81
CA ALA A 253 22.58 -20.70 -42.42
C ALA A 253 23.44 -19.85 -41.46
N GLU A 254 24.73 -20.15 -41.47
CA GLU A 254 25.85 -19.53 -40.74
C GLU A 254 26.17 -18.09 -41.20
N GLY A 255 26.97 -17.36 -40.42
CA GLY A 255 27.49 -16.04 -40.81
C GLY A 255 28.27 -15.31 -39.70
N GLU A 256 29.57 -15.58 -39.59
CA GLU A 256 30.48 -14.88 -38.66
C GLU A 256 30.91 -13.50 -39.20
N ALA A 257 31.08 -12.52 -38.30
CA ALA A 257 31.98 -11.38 -38.48
C ALA A 257 32.26 -10.69 -37.14
N GLU A 258 33.53 -10.64 -36.73
CA GLU A 258 34.00 -9.82 -35.61
C GLU A 258 34.16 -8.35 -36.05
N GLY A 259 34.16 -7.41 -35.10
CA GLY A 259 34.14 -5.98 -35.42
C GLY A 259 34.35 -5.08 -34.21
N GLU A 260 35.46 -5.26 -33.50
CA GLU A 260 35.88 -4.33 -32.46
C GLU A 260 36.20 -2.95 -33.05
N ALA A 261 35.67 -1.90 -32.43
CA ALA A 261 35.95 -0.51 -32.80
C ALA A 261 35.93 0.34 -31.52
N GLU A 262 37.05 0.34 -30.80
CA GLU A 262 37.28 1.25 -29.69
C GLU A 262 37.26 2.70 -30.21
N GLY A 263 36.50 3.56 -29.55
CA GLY A 263 36.21 4.91 -29.99
C GLY A 263 36.09 5.86 -28.81
N GLU A 264 37.20 6.07 -28.10
CA GLU A 264 37.28 7.07 -27.05
C GLU A 264 37.02 8.46 -27.64
N VAL A 265 35.95 9.11 -27.15
CA VAL A 265 35.66 10.51 -27.43
C VAL A 265 35.65 11.24 -26.10
N GLU A 266 36.84 11.64 -25.64
CA GLU A 266 36.99 12.59 -24.53
C GLU A 266 36.42 13.95 -24.95
N GLY A 267 35.14 14.14 -24.63
CA GLY A 267 34.37 15.34 -24.93
C GLY A 267 33.93 16.05 -23.65
N GLU A 268 34.89 16.57 -22.88
CA GLU A 268 34.61 17.41 -21.71
C GLU A 268 33.93 18.73 -22.12
N VAL A 269 32.60 18.70 -22.23
CA VAL A 269 31.78 19.90 -22.33
C VAL A 269 31.41 20.35 -20.93
N GLU A 270 32.37 20.89 -20.19
CA GLU A 270 32.14 21.61 -18.91
C GLU A 270 31.37 22.92 -19.17
N GLY A 271 30.09 22.77 -19.48
CA GLY A 271 29.12 23.83 -19.71
C GLY A 271 28.14 23.95 -18.55
N GLU A 272 28.62 24.07 -17.31
CA GLU A 272 27.78 24.33 -16.13
C GLU A 272 27.16 25.73 -16.19
N VAL A 273 26.14 25.89 -17.03
CA VAL A 273 25.31 27.09 -17.08
C VAL A 273 24.44 27.12 -15.83
N GLU A 274 24.97 27.68 -14.73
CA GLU A 274 24.26 27.87 -13.47
C GLU A 274 22.88 28.52 -13.72
N GLY A 275 21.83 27.73 -13.52
CA GLY A 275 20.45 28.17 -13.60
C GLY A 275 19.77 27.73 -12.32
N GLU A 276 19.31 28.71 -11.53
CA GLU A 276 18.73 28.50 -10.20
C GLU A 276 17.78 27.30 -10.18
N VAL A 277 18.05 26.37 -9.27
CA VAL A 277 17.28 25.14 -9.13
C VAL A 277 16.18 25.36 -8.09
N GLU A 278 14.97 25.56 -8.58
CA GLU A 278 13.77 25.77 -7.78
C GLU A 278 13.27 24.42 -7.22
N VAL A 279 13.15 24.30 -5.91
CA VAL A 279 12.52 23.14 -5.27
C VAL A 279 11.01 23.24 -5.42
N VAL A 280 10.37 22.18 -5.91
CA VAL A 280 8.90 22.13 -6.00
C VAL A 280 8.31 21.90 -4.59
N PRO A 281 7.47 22.80 -4.07
CA PRO A 281 6.82 22.61 -2.78
C PRO A 281 6.08 21.28 -2.71
N THR A 282 6.39 20.49 -1.69
CA THR A 282 5.88 19.11 -1.54
C THR A 282 5.23 18.93 -0.17
N LEU A 283 4.00 18.43 -0.15
CA LEU A 283 3.29 17.97 1.05
C LEU A 283 3.29 16.44 1.08
N ILE A 284 3.54 15.87 2.26
CA ILE A 284 3.47 14.43 2.54
C ILE A 284 2.38 14.21 3.58
N VAL A 285 1.44 13.29 3.30
CA VAL A 285 0.44 12.80 4.25
C VAL A 285 0.59 11.28 4.37
N ASP A 286 1.15 10.82 5.48
CA ASP A 286 1.65 9.43 5.59
C ASP A 286 1.60 8.92 7.04
N HIS A 287 1.35 7.63 7.22
CA HIS A 287 1.25 6.96 8.53
C HIS A 287 2.40 5.97 8.80
N HIS A 288 3.25 5.69 7.81
CA HIS A 288 4.40 4.79 7.94
C HIS A 288 5.43 5.33 8.95
N GLN A 289 6.26 4.43 9.51
CA GLN A 289 7.41 4.84 10.31
C GLN A 289 8.43 5.56 9.40
N PRO A 290 8.76 6.85 9.66
CA PRO A 290 9.71 7.58 8.83
C PRO A 290 11.14 7.07 9.06
N ASP A 291 11.90 6.89 7.97
CA ASP A 291 13.37 6.95 8.03
C ASP A 291 13.89 8.39 7.86
N GLY A 292 13.00 9.31 7.48
CA GLY A 292 13.13 10.76 7.54
C GLY A 292 12.05 11.42 6.68
N PHE A 293 12.31 12.64 6.20
CA PHE A 293 11.51 13.28 5.16
C PHE A 293 12.42 13.97 4.13
N PRO A 294 11.96 14.19 2.89
CA PRO A 294 12.69 14.94 1.87
C PRO A 294 12.92 16.40 2.29
N GLU A 295 14.09 16.94 1.94
CA GLU A 295 14.42 18.35 2.14
C GLU A 295 13.32 19.29 1.58
N GLY A 296 12.89 20.25 2.41
CA GLY A 296 11.87 21.24 2.04
C GLY A 296 10.41 20.74 2.01
N ALA A 297 10.14 19.47 2.31
CA ALA A 297 8.78 18.94 2.35
C ALA A 297 8.03 19.31 3.66
N VAL A 298 6.73 19.59 3.54
CA VAL A 298 5.82 19.69 4.69
C VAL A 298 5.31 18.29 5.02
N ALA A 299 5.61 17.79 6.22
CA ALA A 299 5.18 16.47 6.67
C ALA A 299 3.98 16.54 7.62
N VAL A 300 2.89 15.88 7.24
CA VAL A 300 1.70 15.63 8.05
C VAL A 300 1.69 14.12 8.32
N SER A 301 2.20 13.69 9.48
CA SER A 301 2.31 12.26 9.79
C SER A 301 1.56 11.85 11.05
N ALA A 302 0.87 10.71 10.98
CA ALA A 302 0.22 10.07 12.13
C ALA A 302 1.14 9.13 12.91
N PHE A 303 2.39 8.92 12.46
CA PHE A 303 3.34 8.11 13.19
C PHE A 303 3.63 8.72 14.57
N GLY A 304 3.60 7.90 15.61
CA GLY A 304 3.75 8.34 17.00
C GLY A 304 2.47 8.83 17.69
N CYS A 305 1.34 8.95 16.97
CA CYS A 305 0.06 9.42 17.52
C CYS A 305 -0.96 8.27 17.66
N PRO A 306 -0.91 7.45 18.74
CA PRO A 306 -1.79 6.31 18.91
C PRO A 306 -3.26 6.71 19.20
N PRO A 307 -4.26 5.99 18.66
CA PRO A 307 -4.16 4.97 17.62
C PRO A 307 -3.78 5.61 16.28
N VAL A 308 -2.70 5.12 15.66
CA VAL A 308 -2.14 5.67 14.42
C VAL A 308 -3.21 5.65 13.33
N ALA A 309 -3.57 6.83 12.84
CA ALA A 309 -4.54 7.01 11.78
C ALA A 309 -3.91 6.63 10.42
N PRO A 310 -4.54 5.74 9.62
CA PRO A 310 -4.12 5.50 8.25
C PRO A 310 -4.19 6.77 7.40
N SER A 311 -3.44 6.80 6.31
CA SER A 311 -3.27 7.94 5.42
C SER A 311 -4.60 8.50 4.89
N ALA A 312 -5.62 7.67 4.62
CA ALA A 312 -6.95 8.17 4.24
C ALA A 312 -7.70 8.86 5.40
N LEU A 313 -7.55 8.38 6.64
CA LEU A 313 -8.14 9.03 7.80
C LEU A 313 -7.41 10.34 8.15
N LEU A 314 -6.09 10.34 8.05
CA LEU A 314 -5.26 11.53 8.23
C LEU A 314 -5.58 12.60 7.18
N ALA A 315 -5.68 12.21 5.91
CA ALA A 315 -6.13 13.08 4.81
C ALA A 315 -7.56 13.60 5.04
N TRP A 316 -8.48 12.79 5.58
CA TRP A 316 -9.83 13.23 5.90
C TRP A 316 -9.87 14.25 7.05
N CYS A 317 -9.06 14.08 8.09
CA CYS A 317 -8.92 15.08 9.16
C CYS A 317 -8.32 16.39 8.63
N LEU A 318 -7.27 16.31 7.80
CA LEU A 318 -6.65 17.45 7.13
C LEU A 318 -7.64 18.20 6.23
N CYS A 319 -8.35 17.49 5.35
CA CYS A 319 -9.32 18.08 4.44
C CYS A 319 -10.55 18.61 5.15
N SER A 320 -11.00 17.98 6.24
CA SER A 320 -12.11 18.50 7.06
C SER A 320 -11.72 19.75 7.86
N ALA A 321 -10.43 19.96 8.16
CA ALA A 321 -9.92 21.20 8.75
C ALA A 321 -9.76 22.31 7.69
N LEU A 322 -9.29 21.97 6.48
CA LEU A 322 -9.18 22.89 5.35
C LEU A 322 -10.54 23.38 4.83
N HIS A 323 -11.50 22.47 4.64
CA HIS A 323 -12.83 22.76 4.10
C HIS A 323 -13.90 21.85 4.74
N PRO A 324 -14.53 22.28 5.85
CA PRO A 324 -15.51 21.47 6.58
C PRO A 324 -16.65 20.85 5.75
N PRO A 325 -17.21 21.50 4.69
CA PRO A 325 -18.21 20.89 3.82
C PRO A 325 -17.76 19.61 3.11
N ALA A 326 -16.46 19.42 2.87
CA ALA A 326 -15.93 18.22 2.23
C ALA A 326 -15.92 17.00 3.16
N GLY A 327 -16.00 17.18 4.48
CA GLY A 327 -15.91 16.11 5.49
C GLY A 327 -17.00 15.02 5.32
N PRO A 328 -18.30 15.35 5.43
CA PRO A 328 -19.36 14.35 5.30
C PRO A 328 -19.38 13.54 3.98
N PRO A 329 -19.29 14.13 2.77
CA PRO A 329 -19.32 13.37 1.52
C PRO A 329 -18.05 12.54 1.25
N THR A 330 -16.96 12.77 1.99
CA THR A 330 -15.70 12.01 1.87
C THR A 330 -15.45 11.03 3.03
N ALA A 331 -16.22 11.08 4.12
CA ALA A 331 -16.02 10.24 5.31
C ALA A 331 -16.02 8.73 5.02
N TRP A 332 -16.76 8.27 4.01
CA TRP A 332 -16.74 6.85 3.60
C TRP A 332 -15.41 6.43 2.94
N LEU A 333 -14.65 7.35 2.34
CA LEU A 333 -13.31 7.06 1.82
C LEU A 333 -12.33 6.81 2.97
N ALA A 334 -12.42 7.58 4.06
CA ALA A 334 -11.64 7.32 5.27
C ALA A 334 -11.98 5.94 5.90
N VAL A 335 -13.27 5.54 5.91
CA VAL A 335 -13.66 4.17 6.31
C VAL A 335 -13.08 3.12 5.35
N LEU A 336 -13.07 3.39 4.05
CA LEU A 336 -12.56 2.47 3.03
C LEU A 336 -11.05 2.24 3.19
N GLY A 337 -10.28 3.30 3.39
CA GLY A 337 -8.83 3.23 3.62
C GLY A 337 -8.45 2.56 4.94
N CYS A 338 -9.12 2.92 6.04
CA CYS A 338 -8.97 2.23 7.33
C CYS A 338 -9.27 0.72 7.26
N LEU A 339 -10.15 0.28 6.36
CA LEU A 339 -10.43 -1.14 6.11
C LEU A 339 -9.46 -1.77 5.10
N GLY A 340 -8.75 -0.97 4.32
CA GLY A 340 -7.67 -1.36 3.41
C GLY A 340 -6.40 -1.75 4.15
N ASP A 341 -5.91 -0.85 5.01
CA ASP A 341 -4.73 -1.07 5.86
C ASP A 341 -5.07 -1.89 7.11
N LEU A 342 -5.81 -1.30 8.06
CA LEU A 342 -5.90 -1.85 9.41
C LEU A 342 -6.79 -3.09 9.53
N GLY A 343 -7.74 -3.25 8.62
CA GLY A 343 -8.78 -4.27 8.63
C GLY A 343 -9.87 -4.06 9.69
N GLU A 344 -10.88 -4.94 9.67
CA GLU A 344 -12.12 -4.79 10.44
C GLU A 344 -11.93 -4.68 11.97
N ALA A 345 -10.88 -5.30 12.51
CA ALA A 345 -10.67 -5.41 13.96
C ALA A 345 -10.24 -4.10 14.64
N ARG A 346 -9.66 -3.16 13.87
CA ARG A 346 -9.08 -1.90 14.40
C ARG A 346 -9.90 -0.66 14.05
N LEU A 347 -10.78 -0.72 13.04
CA LEU A 347 -11.69 0.39 12.67
C LEU A 347 -12.56 0.87 13.85
N GLY A 348 -12.95 -0.05 14.74
CA GLY A 348 -13.94 0.20 15.79
C GLY A 348 -13.65 1.40 16.69
N SER A 349 -12.38 1.61 17.08
CA SER A 349 -11.95 2.73 17.91
C SER A 349 -12.22 4.08 17.22
N PHE A 350 -11.78 4.23 15.98
CA PHE A 350 -11.99 5.45 15.20
C PHE A 350 -13.48 5.73 15.00
N THR A 351 -14.29 4.72 14.67
CA THR A 351 -15.75 4.90 14.49
C THR A 351 -16.51 5.23 15.78
N ALA A 352 -15.91 5.01 16.96
CA ALA A 352 -16.48 5.43 18.24
C ALA A 352 -16.08 6.88 18.61
N GLY A 353 -14.84 7.29 18.29
CA GLY A 353 -14.36 8.65 18.50
C GLY A 353 -14.90 9.68 17.49
N LEU A 354 -15.17 9.25 16.26
CA LEU A 354 -15.58 10.09 15.12
C LEU A 354 -17.01 9.75 14.64
N PRO A 355 -18.05 10.52 15.02
CA PRO A 355 -19.43 10.26 14.63
C PRO A 355 -19.65 10.12 13.12
N LEU A 356 -19.15 11.08 12.32
CA LEU A 356 -19.26 11.05 10.85
C LEU A 356 -18.63 9.79 10.22
N LEU A 357 -17.56 9.27 10.83
CA LEU A 357 -16.90 8.04 10.37
C LEU A 357 -17.73 6.80 10.73
N GLY A 358 -18.34 6.78 11.92
CA GLY A 358 -19.29 5.74 12.35
C GLY A 358 -20.57 5.72 11.50
N GLU A 359 -21.13 6.89 11.23
CA GLU A 359 -22.30 7.08 10.35
C GLU A 359 -22.02 6.59 8.92
N ALA A 360 -20.88 7.00 8.33
CA ALA A 360 -20.45 6.53 7.01
C ALA A 360 -20.21 5.01 6.97
N HIS A 361 -19.61 4.43 8.02
CA HIS A 361 -19.41 2.99 8.12
C HIS A 361 -20.74 2.21 8.21
N ALA A 362 -21.69 2.71 9.01
CA ALA A 362 -23.02 2.11 9.14
C ALA A 362 -23.80 2.18 7.82
N ALA A 363 -23.86 3.37 7.19
CA ALA A 363 -24.57 3.61 5.94
C ALA A 363 -24.01 2.79 4.77
N GLY A 364 -22.68 2.74 4.62
CA GLY A 364 -22.02 2.03 3.52
C GLY A 364 -22.20 0.51 3.56
N ARG A 365 -22.47 -0.07 4.73
CA ARG A 365 -22.49 -1.51 5.06
C ARG A 365 -21.14 -2.20 4.90
N LYS A 366 -20.71 -2.88 5.97
CA LYS A 366 -19.49 -3.71 6.09
C LYS A 366 -19.16 -4.57 4.86
N THR A 367 -20.14 -5.26 4.27
CA THR A 367 -19.93 -6.13 3.10
C THR A 367 -19.56 -5.37 1.83
N HIS A 368 -20.08 -4.16 1.62
CA HIS A 368 -19.70 -3.35 0.46
C HIS A 368 -18.27 -2.81 0.61
N PHE A 369 -17.89 -2.29 1.79
CA PHE A 369 -16.51 -1.86 2.05
C PHE A 369 -15.50 -2.98 1.81
N ARG A 370 -15.69 -4.15 2.43
CA ARG A 370 -14.81 -5.32 2.25
C ARG A 370 -14.74 -5.77 0.79
N ASN A 371 -15.83 -5.63 0.02
CA ASN A 371 -15.82 -5.91 -1.40
C ASN A 371 -15.04 -4.83 -2.18
N ALA A 372 -15.27 -3.55 -1.94
CA ALA A 372 -14.59 -2.42 -2.57
C ALA A 372 -13.07 -2.43 -2.33
N VAL A 373 -12.61 -2.61 -1.08
CA VAL A 373 -11.19 -2.76 -0.72
C VAL A 373 -10.53 -3.84 -1.59
N ALA A 374 -11.11 -5.04 -1.63
CA ALA A 374 -10.56 -6.17 -2.40
C ALA A 374 -10.93 -6.15 -3.91
N LEU A 375 -11.53 -5.08 -4.42
CA LEU A 375 -11.64 -4.77 -5.85
C LEU A 375 -10.52 -3.82 -6.27
N ILE A 376 -10.33 -2.72 -5.52
CA ILE A 376 -9.21 -1.79 -5.69
C ILE A 376 -7.88 -2.52 -5.54
N ASN A 377 -7.73 -3.28 -4.45
CA ASN A 377 -6.55 -4.08 -4.16
C ASN A 377 -6.40 -5.35 -5.03
N ALA A 378 -7.21 -5.50 -6.09
CA ALA A 378 -6.99 -6.52 -7.11
C ALA A 378 -6.18 -5.98 -8.31
N VAL A 379 -6.53 -4.81 -8.85
CA VAL A 379 -5.82 -4.24 -10.01
C VAL A 379 -4.39 -3.79 -9.68
N ARG A 380 -4.13 -3.26 -8.48
CA ARG A 380 -2.75 -2.99 -8.03
C ARG A 380 -1.85 -4.23 -8.01
N ARG A 381 -2.46 -5.42 -7.97
CA ARG A 381 -1.79 -6.72 -7.91
C ARG A 381 -1.72 -7.42 -9.27
N SER A 382 -2.32 -6.86 -10.33
CA SER A 382 -2.23 -7.44 -11.68
C SER A 382 -0.79 -7.34 -12.23
N PRO A 383 -0.48 -8.06 -13.33
CA PRO A 383 0.80 -7.92 -14.01
C PRO A 383 1.11 -6.49 -14.45
N ASP A 384 0.06 -5.75 -14.82
CA ASP A 384 0.06 -4.43 -15.46
C ASP A 384 -0.09 -3.29 -14.44
N CYS A 385 -0.60 -3.60 -13.24
CA CYS A 385 -0.81 -2.64 -12.16
C CYS A 385 -1.73 -1.46 -12.56
N ASP A 386 -2.92 -1.74 -13.11
CA ASP A 386 -3.88 -0.71 -13.57
C ASP A 386 -4.56 0.04 -12.40
N VAL A 387 -3.80 0.96 -11.81
CA VAL A 387 -4.26 1.91 -10.79
C VAL A 387 -5.25 2.92 -11.37
N SER A 388 -5.15 3.27 -12.66
CA SER A 388 -6.04 4.21 -13.36
C SER A 388 -7.51 3.74 -13.34
N THR A 389 -7.76 2.44 -13.55
CA THR A 389 -9.11 1.86 -13.46
C THR A 389 -9.67 1.92 -12.05
N ALA A 390 -8.86 1.66 -11.01
CA ALA A 390 -9.30 1.84 -9.62
C ALA A 390 -9.59 3.32 -9.32
N TRP A 391 -8.72 4.24 -9.75
CA TRP A 391 -8.89 5.67 -9.54
C TRP A 391 -10.16 6.22 -10.20
N ARG A 392 -10.41 5.89 -11.48
CA ARG A 392 -11.61 6.31 -12.22
C ARG A 392 -12.89 5.76 -11.57
N ALA A 393 -12.90 4.48 -11.19
CA ALA A 393 -14.04 3.87 -10.51
C ALA A 393 -14.30 4.49 -9.11
N LEU A 394 -13.24 4.77 -8.36
CA LEU A 394 -13.30 5.40 -7.04
C LEU A 394 -13.80 6.85 -7.13
N CYS A 395 -13.31 7.62 -8.11
CA CYS A 395 -13.76 8.98 -8.38
C CYS A 395 -15.24 9.05 -8.74
N ALA A 396 -15.76 8.10 -9.53
CA ALA A 396 -17.16 8.03 -9.93
C ALA A 396 -18.11 7.50 -8.82
N ALA A 397 -17.60 6.81 -7.80
CA ALA A 397 -18.40 6.25 -6.73
C ALA A 397 -18.78 7.31 -5.67
N SER A 398 -20.06 7.42 -5.30
CA SER A 398 -20.49 8.24 -4.15
C SER A 398 -20.53 7.45 -2.83
N ALA A 399 -20.51 6.12 -2.90
CA ALA A 399 -20.54 5.21 -1.75
C ALA A 399 -19.87 3.85 -2.10
N PRO A 400 -19.42 3.04 -1.12
CA PRO A 400 -18.74 1.77 -1.39
C PRO A 400 -19.63 0.74 -2.11
N VAL A 401 -20.96 0.90 -2.04
CA VAL A 401 -21.93 0.07 -2.76
C VAL A 401 -21.80 0.19 -4.28
N ASN A 402 -21.37 1.34 -4.80
CA ASN A 402 -21.19 1.56 -6.24
C ASN A 402 -20.06 0.68 -6.78
N LEU A 403 -18.92 0.65 -6.08
CA LEU A 403 -17.81 -0.25 -6.39
C LEU A 403 -18.22 -1.72 -6.19
N ALA A 404 -18.83 -2.04 -5.03
CA ALA A 404 -19.15 -3.41 -4.64
C ALA A 404 -20.25 -4.09 -5.48
N LYS A 405 -21.11 -3.31 -6.15
CA LYS A 405 -22.12 -3.80 -7.12
C LYS A 405 -21.76 -3.50 -8.58
N GLY A 406 -20.65 -2.80 -8.83
CA GLY A 406 -20.17 -2.43 -10.15
C GLY A 406 -21.01 -1.41 -10.92
N THR A 407 -21.61 -0.43 -10.25
CA THR A 407 -22.47 0.61 -10.89
C THR A 407 -21.67 1.85 -11.31
N VAL A 408 -20.38 1.71 -11.62
CA VAL A 408 -19.46 2.81 -12.02
C VAL A 408 -18.52 2.37 -13.15
N PRO A 409 -18.02 3.30 -13.98
CA PRO A 409 -17.01 3.01 -14.99
C PRO A 409 -15.79 2.27 -14.42
N GLY A 410 -15.23 1.34 -15.19
CA GLY A 410 -14.08 0.52 -14.78
C GLY A 410 -14.41 -0.67 -13.85
N ALA A 411 -15.61 -0.74 -13.26
CA ALA A 411 -15.90 -1.80 -12.28
C ALA A 411 -15.90 -3.24 -12.85
N ALA A 412 -16.20 -3.42 -14.15
CA ALA A 412 -16.07 -4.71 -14.82
C ALA A 412 -14.62 -5.21 -14.83
N ALA A 413 -13.66 -4.32 -15.09
CA ALA A 413 -12.23 -4.63 -15.03
C ALA A 413 -11.76 -4.91 -13.59
N LEU A 414 -12.26 -4.18 -12.59
CA LEU A 414 -12.01 -4.50 -11.17
C LEU A 414 -12.50 -5.92 -10.80
N LEU A 415 -13.68 -6.32 -11.28
CA LEU A 415 -14.25 -7.65 -11.06
C LEU A 415 -13.45 -8.74 -11.80
N ALA A 416 -13.03 -8.48 -13.03
CA ALA A 416 -12.16 -9.37 -13.81
C ALA A 416 -10.81 -9.58 -13.11
N ALA A 417 -10.12 -8.50 -12.73
CA ALA A 417 -8.83 -8.56 -12.03
C ALA A 417 -8.94 -9.30 -10.68
N ARG A 418 -10.02 -9.07 -9.92
CA ARG A 418 -10.29 -9.81 -8.67
C ARG A 418 -10.48 -11.32 -8.92
N THR A 419 -11.15 -11.67 -10.00
CA THR A 419 -11.40 -13.06 -10.38
C THR A 419 -10.11 -13.75 -10.81
N ALA A 420 -9.31 -13.11 -11.66
CA ALA A 420 -8.00 -13.61 -12.10
C ALA A 420 -7.01 -13.78 -10.93
N LEU A 421 -6.90 -12.79 -10.03
CA LEU A 421 -6.12 -12.92 -8.78
C LEU A 421 -6.62 -14.09 -7.91
N GLY A 422 -7.93 -14.31 -7.85
CA GLY A 422 -8.54 -15.42 -7.12
C GLY A 422 -8.15 -16.79 -7.69
N SER A 423 -8.20 -16.93 -9.02
CA SER A 423 -7.75 -18.12 -9.75
C SER A 423 -6.25 -18.36 -9.56
N GLU A 424 -5.42 -17.31 -9.72
CA GLU A 424 -3.97 -17.43 -9.62
C GLU A 424 -3.50 -17.81 -8.21
N LEU A 425 -4.05 -17.17 -7.18
CA LEU A 425 -3.80 -17.56 -5.79
C LEU A 425 -4.26 -19.01 -5.51
N SER A 426 -5.25 -19.52 -6.23
CA SER A 426 -5.72 -20.90 -6.09
C SER A 426 -4.79 -21.89 -6.80
N ARG A 427 -4.36 -21.57 -8.03
CA ARG A 427 -3.32 -22.32 -8.77
C ARG A 427 -2.06 -22.48 -7.93
N LEU A 428 -1.53 -21.38 -7.41
CA LEU A 428 -0.30 -21.38 -6.59
C LEU A 428 -0.50 -22.08 -5.25
N THR A 429 -1.64 -21.91 -4.57
CA THR A 429 -1.93 -22.64 -3.32
C THR A 429 -1.98 -24.17 -3.52
N ALA A 430 -2.32 -24.64 -4.72
CA ALA A 430 -2.37 -26.06 -5.07
C ALA A 430 -1.04 -26.62 -5.62
N SER A 431 -0.25 -25.80 -6.33
CA SER A 431 0.98 -26.23 -7.03
C SER A 431 2.29 -25.91 -6.32
N THR A 432 2.28 -25.04 -5.30
CA THR A 432 3.49 -24.66 -4.54
C THR A 432 3.53 -25.32 -3.16
N PRO A 433 4.24 -26.45 -2.99
CA PRO A 433 4.47 -27.03 -1.68
C PRO A 433 5.50 -26.20 -0.89
N PRO A 434 5.37 -26.08 0.45
CA PRO A 434 6.39 -25.46 1.28
C PRO A 434 7.67 -26.30 1.32
N ARG A 435 8.81 -25.68 1.02
CA ARG A 435 10.15 -26.20 1.36
C ARG A 435 10.55 -25.66 2.73
N PHE A 436 11.46 -26.33 3.46
CA PHE A 436 11.86 -25.92 4.81
C PHE A 436 13.38 -25.70 4.90
N SER A 437 13.80 -24.81 5.79
CA SER A 437 15.21 -24.67 6.19
C SER A 437 15.65 -25.93 6.96
N ALA A 438 16.94 -26.25 6.95
CA ALA A 438 17.46 -27.49 7.55
C ALA A 438 17.30 -27.57 9.09
N ASP A 439 17.10 -26.44 9.76
CA ASP A 439 16.75 -26.35 11.19
C ASP A 439 15.23 -26.47 11.46
N GLY A 440 14.39 -26.36 10.42
CA GLY A 440 12.92 -26.30 10.50
C GLY A 440 12.35 -24.95 10.93
N ALA A 441 13.17 -23.90 11.09
CA ALA A 441 12.75 -22.60 11.58
C ALA A 441 11.95 -21.78 10.55
N MET A 442 12.18 -21.98 9.26
CA MET A 442 11.53 -21.23 8.18
C MET A 442 10.92 -22.16 7.13
N ALA A 443 9.73 -21.81 6.64
CA ALA A 443 9.13 -22.42 5.46
C ALA A 443 9.13 -21.43 4.29
N LEU A 444 9.45 -21.91 3.09
CA LEU A 444 9.53 -21.15 1.84
C LEU A 444 8.46 -21.61 0.85
N LEU A 445 7.70 -20.65 0.33
CA LEU A 445 6.81 -20.79 -0.83
C LEU A 445 7.42 -20.03 -2.02
N ALA A 446 8.20 -20.71 -2.85
CA ALA A 446 8.76 -20.12 -4.06
C ALA A 446 7.73 -20.17 -5.20
N VAL A 447 7.32 -19.01 -5.71
CA VAL A 447 6.35 -18.91 -6.81
C VAL A 447 6.87 -18.12 -8.00
N ASP A 448 6.21 -18.34 -9.13
CA ASP A 448 6.45 -17.63 -10.37
C ASP A 448 5.11 -17.12 -10.92
N SER A 449 4.96 -15.79 -10.97
CA SER A 449 3.70 -15.13 -11.32
C SER A 449 3.90 -13.65 -11.61
N GLY A 450 3.27 -13.14 -12.67
CA GLY A 450 3.16 -11.69 -12.91
C GLY A 450 2.40 -10.93 -11.81
N TRP A 451 1.64 -11.61 -10.95
CA TRP A 451 0.76 -11.02 -9.94
C TRP A 451 1.46 -10.76 -8.58
N GLN A 452 0.99 -9.77 -7.81
CA GLN A 452 1.50 -9.48 -6.46
C GLN A 452 0.92 -10.43 -5.39
N VAL A 453 1.24 -11.72 -5.53
CA VAL A 453 0.75 -12.84 -4.69
C VAL A 453 1.59 -13.11 -3.44
N HIS A 454 2.88 -12.74 -3.45
CA HIS A 454 3.81 -12.99 -2.35
C HIS A 454 3.37 -12.43 -0.98
N PRO A 455 2.59 -11.32 -0.85
CA PRO A 455 2.10 -10.87 0.46
C PRO A 455 0.93 -11.69 1.01
N LEU A 456 0.22 -12.42 0.13
CA LEU A 456 -1.07 -13.07 0.41
C LEU A 456 -0.94 -14.58 0.67
N LEU A 457 -0.03 -15.25 -0.04
CA LEU A 457 0.24 -16.68 0.18
C LEU A 457 0.75 -17.00 1.61
N PRO A 458 1.75 -16.30 2.20
CA PRO A 458 2.23 -16.64 3.53
C PRO A 458 1.19 -16.33 4.62
N GLN A 459 0.27 -15.38 4.40
CA GLN A 459 -0.88 -15.17 5.30
C GLN A 459 -1.81 -16.40 5.35
N ARG A 460 -2.04 -17.08 4.21
CA ARG A 460 -2.83 -18.31 4.13
C ARG A 460 -2.11 -19.52 4.74
N TRP A 461 -0.79 -19.57 4.64
CA TRP A 461 0.01 -20.72 5.07
C TRP A 461 0.55 -20.63 6.51
N ALA A 462 0.84 -19.44 7.05
CA ALA A 462 1.44 -19.29 8.39
C ALA A 462 0.63 -19.97 9.49
N HIS A 463 -0.67 -19.71 9.57
CA HIS A 463 -1.55 -20.41 10.53
C HIS A 463 -1.63 -21.92 10.24
N ARG A 464 -1.74 -22.33 8.97
CA ARG A 464 -1.88 -23.73 8.55
C ARG A 464 -0.67 -24.59 8.92
N LEU A 465 0.53 -24.02 8.83
CA LEU A 465 1.78 -24.69 9.18
C LEU A 465 2.04 -24.60 10.69
N ALA A 466 1.81 -23.44 11.33
CA ALA A 466 1.91 -23.30 12.78
C ALA A 466 0.98 -24.28 13.52
N SER A 467 -0.27 -24.45 13.07
CA SER A 467 -1.23 -25.40 13.65
C SER A 467 -0.92 -26.88 13.34
N ARG A 468 0.25 -27.17 12.73
CA ARG A 468 0.75 -28.52 12.41
C ARG A 468 2.20 -28.74 12.86
N ASP A 469 2.88 -27.70 13.36
CA ASP A 469 4.24 -27.81 13.89
C ASP A 469 4.21 -28.40 15.31
N THR A 470 4.23 -29.72 15.39
CA THR A 470 4.40 -30.46 16.65
C THR A 470 5.82 -30.37 17.21
N SER A 471 6.80 -29.92 16.42
CA SER A 471 8.21 -29.83 16.84
C SER A 471 8.52 -28.55 17.63
N GLY A 472 7.65 -27.55 17.56
CA GLY A 472 7.88 -26.26 18.18
C GLY A 472 9.06 -25.49 17.59
N LYS A 473 9.41 -25.72 16.31
CA LYS A 473 10.54 -25.06 15.61
C LYS A 473 10.18 -23.97 14.61
N LEU A 474 9.03 -24.06 13.91
CA LEU A 474 8.65 -23.11 12.86
C LEU A 474 8.37 -21.71 13.40
N ARG A 475 9.20 -20.74 13.01
CA ARG A 475 9.12 -19.31 13.38
C ARG A 475 8.41 -18.48 12.32
N ALA A 476 8.68 -18.75 11.05
CA ALA A 476 8.24 -17.90 9.93
C ALA A 476 7.83 -18.70 8.67
N VAL A 477 6.87 -18.14 7.91
CA VAL A 477 6.62 -18.53 6.51
C VAL A 477 6.99 -17.37 5.59
N LEU A 478 7.96 -17.61 4.72
CA LEU A 478 8.40 -16.72 3.63
C LEU A 478 7.75 -17.17 2.32
N CYS A 479 7.35 -16.21 1.49
CA CYS A 479 6.98 -16.46 0.10
C CYS A 479 7.76 -15.49 -0.78
N CYS A 480 8.40 -16.02 -1.83
CA CYS A 480 9.09 -15.22 -2.83
C CYS A 480 8.40 -15.37 -4.19
N ASN A 481 8.42 -14.31 -4.99
CA ASN A 481 7.93 -14.30 -6.36
C ASN A 481 8.99 -13.67 -7.27
N ARG A 482 9.59 -14.49 -8.13
CA ARG A 482 10.57 -14.09 -9.15
C ARG A 482 9.91 -13.50 -10.41
N GLY A 483 8.66 -13.88 -10.70
CA GLY A 483 7.94 -13.46 -11.90
C GLY A 483 7.25 -12.10 -11.80
N TYR A 484 7.36 -11.41 -10.65
CA TYR A 484 6.67 -10.12 -10.47
C TYR A 484 7.36 -8.98 -11.22
N THR A 485 8.70 -8.91 -11.15
CA THR A 485 9.53 -7.86 -11.75
C THR A 485 10.79 -8.51 -12.33
N PRO A 486 11.16 -8.27 -13.60
CA PRO A 486 12.36 -8.85 -14.19
C PRO A 486 13.63 -8.60 -13.35
N GLY A 487 14.46 -9.63 -13.20
CA GLY A 487 15.72 -9.58 -12.45
C GLY A 487 15.59 -9.43 -10.92
N ARG A 488 14.39 -9.25 -10.36
CA ARG A 488 14.18 -8.96 -8.93
C ARG A 488 13.20 -9.92 -8.28
N VAL A 489 13.62 -10.50 -7.15
CA VAL A 489 12.76 -11.34 -6.32
C VAL A 489 12.08 -10.50 -5.27
N HIS A 490 10.75 -10.41 -5.36
CA HIS A 490 9.93 -9.81 -4.31
C HIS A 490 9.54 -10.88 -3.31
N PHE A 491 9.74 -10.64 -2.02
CA PHE A 491 9.40 -11.59 -0.97
C PHE A 491 8.67 -10.94 0.21
N SER A 492 7.92 -11.78 0.93
CA SER A 492 7.15 -11.38 2.11
C SER A 492 7.10 -12.52 3.12
N VAL A 493 7.22 -12.17 4.39
CA VAL A 493 7.35 -13.09 5.53
C VAL A 493 6.20 -12.85 6.51
N ARG A 494 5.68 -13.92 7.12
CA ARG A 494 4.66 -13.85 8.18
C ARG A 494 5.05 -14.71 9.37
N ARG A 495 4.85 -14.19 10.58
CA ARG A 495 5.17 -14.90 11.83
C ARG A 495 4.22 -16.06 12.07
N CYS A 496 4.76 -17.17 12.58
CA CYS A 496 3.99 -18.30 13.08
C CYS A 496 3.66 -18.19 14.58
N ARG A 497 4.28 -17.24 15.32
CA ARG A 497 4.19 -17.12 16.78
C ARG A 497 4.05 -15.66 17.20
N PRO A 498 3.22 -15.31 18.21
CA PRO A 498 3.04 -13.93 18.65
C PRO A 498 4.32 -13.23 19.15
N SER A 499 5.26 -13.99 19.72
CA SER A 499 6.53 -13.49 20.29
C SER A 499 7.62 -13.25 19.26
N GLU A 500 7.37 -13.54 17.98
CA GLU A 500 8.37 -13.40 16.91
C GLU A 500 8.35 -11.98 16.34
N ASP A 501 9.51 -11.32 16.36
CA ASP A 501 9.81 -10.15 15.53
C ASP A 501 10.61 -10.60 14.31
N LEU A 502 9.96 -10.55 13.14
CA LEU A 502 10.59 -10.92 11.89
C LEU A 502 11.68 -9.94 11.46
N ILE A 503 11.60 -8.66 11.81
CA ILE A 503 12.59 -7.66 11.35
C ILE A 503 13.95 -7.96 12.00
N SER A 504 13.95 -8.14 13.32
CA SER A 504 15.13 -8.60 14.06
C SER A 504 15.56 -9.99 13.57
N LEU A 505 14.65 -10.98 13.48
CA LEU A 505 14.98 -12.33 12.98
C LEU A 505 15.74 -12.32 11.63
N LEU A 506 15.25 -11.59 10.62
CA LEU A 506 15.92 -11.57 9.32
C LEU A 506 17.27 -10.85 9.38
N ARG A 507 17.34 -9.70 10.06
CA ARG A 507 18.56 -8.86 10.13
C ARG A 507 19.65 -9.50 10.99
N ASP A 508 19.30 -10.03 12.15
CA ASP A 508 20.22 -10.72 13.05
C ASP A 508 20.77 -11.99 12.40
N THR A 509 19.94 -12.75 11.67
CA THR A 509 20.39 -13.96 10.95
C THR A 509 21.39 -13.63 9.85
N VAL A 510 21.16 -12.56 9.09
CA VAL A 510 22.13 -12.08 8.08
C VAL A 510 23.40 -11.60 8.77
N SER A 511 23.29 -10.68 9.72
CA SER A 511 24.43 -10.08 10.44
C SER A 511 25.33 -11.15 11.08
N TYR A 512 24.75 -12.08 11.84
CA TYR A 512 25.48 -13.13 12.54
C TYR A 512 26.15 -14.13 11.60
N ARG A 513 25.47 -14.56 10.52
CA ARG A 513 26.01 -15.58 9.61
C ARG A 513 27.03 -14.97 8.64
N CYS A 514 26.73 -13.84 8.02
CA CYS A 514 27.63 -13.14 7.08
C CYS A 514 28.90 -12.62 7.76
N GLY A 515 28.81 -12.15 9.01
CA GLY A 515 29.97 -11.74 9.81
C GLY A 515 30.86 -12.87 10.33
N HIS A 516 30.56 -14.15 10.01
CA HIS A 516 31.39 -15.28 10.44
C HIS A 516 32.67 -15.39 9.59
N PRO A 517 33.87 -15.60 10.17
CA PRO A 517 35.13 -15.62 9.44
C PRO A 517 35.17 -16.59 8.24
N ALA A 518 34.47 -17.73 8.31
CA ALA A 518 34.38 -18.69 7.21
C ALA A 518 33.66 -18.14 5.94
N LEU A 519 32.86 -17.06 6.06
CA LEU A 519 32.19 -16.42 4.93
C LEU A 519 32.90 -15.14 4.45
N ALA A 520 33.88 -14.61 5.20
CA ALA A 520 34.49 -13.32 4.93
C ALA A 520 35.24 -13.23 3.58
N ALA A 521 35.73 -14.37 3.06
CA ALA A 521 36.37 -14.48 1.75
C ALA A 521 35.41 -15.03 0.67
N THR A 522 34.09 -14.91 0.87
CA THR A 522 33.05 -15.38 -0.06
C THR A 522 32.07 -14.25 -0.37
N PRO A 523 31.29 -14.34 -1.47
CA PRO A 523 30.20 -13.39 -1.73
C PRO A 523 29.17 -13.28 -0.58
N LEU A 524 29.13 -14.22 0.37
CA LEU A 524 28.21 -14.10 1.51
C LEU A 524 28.68 -13.12 2.60
N GLY A 525 29.96 -12.72 2.60
CA GLY A 525 30.52 -11.84 3.63
C GLY A 525 29.97 -10.41 3.60
N ASP A 526 29.72 -9.87 2.40
CA ASP A 526 29.25 -8.49 2.18
C ASP A 526 27.71 -8.39 1.98
N LEU A 527 27.02 -9.53 1.89
CA LEU A 527 25.61 -9.63 1.50
C LEU A 527 24.69 -8.69 2.29
N GLY A 528 24.97 -8.46 3.57
CA GLY A 528 24.22 -7.52 4.42
C GLY A 528 24.17 -6.09 3.87
N GLY A 529 25.20 -5.65 3.13
CA GLY A 529 25.20 -4.38 2.40
C GLY A 529 24.45 -4.46 1.08
N ARG A 530 24.69 -5.49 0.27
CA ARG A 530 24.09 -5.66 -1.07
C ARG A 530 22.57 -5.90 -1.05
N LEU A 531 22.03 -6.46 0.04
CA LEU A 531 20.58 -6.57 0.28
C LEU A 531 19.86 -5.21 0.31
N GLY A 532 20.58 -4.12 0.60
CA GLY A 532 20.10 -2.75 0.40
C GLY A 532 18.96 -2.28 1.30
N PRO A 533 18.41 -1.07 1.06
CA PRO A 533 17.48 -0.42 1.96
C PRO A 533 16.09 -1.06 2.02
N ASP A 534 15.66 -1.81 1.01
CA ASP A 534 14.33 -2.44 0.97
C ASP A 534 14.30 -3.84 1.62
N PHE A 535 15.42 -4.32 2.20
CA PHE A 535 15.47 -5.57 2.95
C PHE A 535 14.87 -5.46 4.37
N ALA A 536 14.01 -6.42 4.70
CA ALA A 536 13.33 -6.54 5.98
C ALA A 536 12.52 -5.27 6.39
N ARG A 537 11.92 -4.58 5.41
CA ARG A 537 10.93 -3.50 5.67
C ARG A 537 9.54 -4.07 5.96
N GLY A 538 8.84 -3.46 6.91
CA GLY A 538 7.46 -3.81 7.29
C GLY A 538 7.24 -3.68 8.79
N HIS A 539 6.44 -4.59 9.36
CA HIS A 539 6.19 -4.70 10.81
C HIS A 539 6.78 -5.99 11.39
N PRO A 540 6.96 -6.10 12.72
CA PRO A 540 7.43 -7.32 13.38
C PRO A 540 6.63 -8.59 13.02
N GLU A 541 5.32 -8.49 12.75
CA GLU A 541 4.50 -9.62 12.29
C GLU A 541 4.57 -9.94 10.79
N ALA A 542 5.01 -8.96 9.99
CA ALA A 542 4.79 -8.90 8.56
C ALA A 542 5.86 -8.00 7.90
N THR A 543 7.02 -8.59 7.61
CA THR A 543 8.12 -7.94 6.90
C THR A 543 8.33 -8.56 5.51
N GLY A 544 9.23 -8.02 4.71
CA GLY A 544 9.54 -8.51 3.37
C GLY A 544 10.68 -7.73 2.71
N GLY A 545 10.71 -7.74 1.38
CA GLY A 545 11.63 -6.92 0.61
C GLY A 545 11.60 -7.19 -0.89
N MET A 546 12.43 -6.45 -1.62
CA MET A 546 12.73 -6.61 -3.03
C MET A 546 14.25 -6.54 -3.19
N VAL A 547 14.86 -7.61 -3.68
CA VAL A 547 16.31 -7.71 -3.93
C VAL A 547 16.54 -8.31 -5.32
N ALA A 548 17.76 -8.23 -5.86
CA ALA A 548 18.08 -8.92 -7.11
C ALA A 548 18.13 -10.45 -6.91
N ALA A 549 18.05 -11.19 -8.01
CA ALA A 549 17.87 -12.65 -8.00
C ALA A 549 19.00 -13.41 -7.27
N GLU A 550 20.23 -12.91 -7.35
CA GLU A 550 21.40 -13.55 -6.76
C GLU A 550 21.51 -13.28 -5.25
N GLU A 551 21.34 -12.03 -4.81
CA GLU A 551 21.19 -11.68 -3.39
C GLU A 551 20.07 -12.49 -2.75
N PHE A 552 18.98 -12.78 -3.46
CA PHE A 552 17.92 -13.65 -2.95
C PHE A 552 18.36 -15.11 -2.79
N ALA A 553 19.05 -15.69 -3.77
CA ALA A 553 19.58 -17.05 -3.66
C ALA A 553 20.61 -17.16 -2.51
N GLN A 554 21.53 -16.20 -2.43
CA GLN A 554 22.52 -16.07 -1.35
C GLN A 554 21.84 -15.90 0.02
N LEU A 555 20.75 -15.11 0.11
CA LEU A 555 19.93 -14.98 1.32
C LEU A 555 19.25 -16.30 1.72
N MET A 556 18.76 -17.09 0.75
CA MET A 556 18.16 -18.40 1.06
C MET A 556 19.21 -19.42 1.55
N LEU A 557 20.45 -19.37 1.06
CA LEU A 557 21.56 -20.12 1.68
C LEU A 557 21.77 -19.67 3.13
N VAL A 558 21.89 -18.35 3.36
CA VAL A 558 22.06 -17.76 4.69
C VAL A 558 20.90 -18.10 5.64
N PHE A 559 19.67 -18.29 5.15
CA PHE A 559 18.53 -18.77 5.94
C PHE A 559 18.44 -20.30 6.10
N GLY A 560 19.33 -21.08 5.48
CA GLY A 560 19.43 -22.52 5.70
C GLY A 560 18.65 -23.41 4.74
N PHE A 561 18.28 -22.90 3.58
CA PHE A 561 17.75 -23.73 2.49
C PHE A 561 18.91 -24.37 1.71
N SER A 562 18.66 -25.51 1.05
CA SER A 562 19.67 -26.15 0.20
C SER A 562 19.95 -25.33 -1.07
N ALA A 563 21.11 -25.54 -1.69
CA ALA A 563 21.48 -24.90 -2.96
C ALA A 563 20.39 -25.04 -4.04
N GLU A 564 19.86 -26.25 -4.23
CA GLU A 564 18.71 -26.54 -5.11
C GLU A 564 17.51 -25.60 -4.86
N VAL A 565 17.13 -25.41 -3.59
CA VAL A 565 16.00 -24.58 -3.20
C VAL A 565 16.32 -23.09 -3.34
N ALA A 566 17.53 -22.68 -2.97
CA ALA A 566 17.97 -21.30 -3.01
C ALA A 566 18.00 -20.72 -4.43
N TYR A 567 18.67 -21.39 -5.37
CA TYR A 567 18.82 -20.89 -6.74
C TYR A 567 17.51 -21.01 -7.54
N SER A 568 16.75 -22.09 -7.35
CA SER A 568 15.40 -22.23 -7.92
C SER A 568 14.43 -21.14 -7.44
N ALA A 569 14.53 -20.73 -6.16
CA ALA A 569 13.74 -19.62 -5.61
C ALA A 569 14.23 -18.23 -6.07
N GLY A 570 15.52 -18.09 -6.39
CA GLY A 570 16.07 -16.92 -7.08
C GLY A 570 15.59 -16.81 -8.54
N GLY A 571 15.31 -17.94 -9.20
CA GLY A 571 15.00 -17.97 -10.64
C GLY A 571 16.23 -18.01 -11.54
N LEU A 572 17.41 -18.15 -10.95
CA LEU A 572 18.66 -18.29 -11.67
C LEU A 572 18.75 -19.69 -12.32
N PRO A 573 19.60 -19.87 -13.35
CA PRO A 573 20.21 -21.18 -13.55
C PRO A 573 20.91 -21.61 -12.25
N SER A 574 21.24 -22.88 -12.11
CA SER A 574 22.32 -23.20 -11.18
C SER A 574 23.58 -22.47 -11.66
N LEU A 575 24.14 -21.57 -10.83
CA LEU A 575 25.59 -21.35 -10.82
C LEU A 575 26.28 -22.72 -10.85
N GLU A 576 27.54 -22.78 -11.32
CA GLU A 576 28.35 -24.00 -11.29
C GLU A 576 28.03 -24.77 -10.00
N ARG A 577 27.41 -25.95 -10.12
CA ARG A 577 26.64 -26.49 -8.99
C ARG A 577 27.50 -26.71 -7.74
N ALA A 578 28.79 -26.97 -7.96
CA ALA A 578 29.84 -26.97 -6.97
C ALA A 578 29.92 -25.66 -6.16
N GLU A 579 29.85 -24.47 -6.76
CA GLU A 579 29.86 -23.19 -6.02
C GLU A 579 28.66 -23.02 -5.11
N ALA A 580 27.45 -23.24 -5.62
CA ALA A 580 26.24 -23.15 -4.81
C ALA A 580 26.28 -24.15 -3.64
N GLU A 581 26.86 -25.34 -3.84
CA GLU A 581 27.07 -26.34 -2.79
C GLU A 581 28.27 -26.01 -1.84
N ARG A 582 29.34 -25.34 -2.33
CA ARG A 582 30.46 -24.78 -1.53
C ARG A 582 29.95 -23.69 -0.58
N LEU A 583 29.21 -22.71 -1.09
CA LEU A 583 28.62 -21.63 -0.28
C LEU A 583 27.62 -22.20 0.74
N ALA A 584 26.79 -23.17 0.32
CA ALA A 584 25.89 -23.87 1.24
C ALA A 584 26.65 -24.65 2.33
N ALA A 585 27.86 -25.14 2.06
CA ALA A 585 28.71 -25.80 3.05
C ALA A 585 29.29 -24.81 4.06
N ALA A 586 29.89 -23.72 3.58
CA ALA A 586 30.45 -22.68 4.43
C ALA A 586 29.39 -22.05 5.37
N VAL A 587 28.13 -21.90 4.92
CA VAL A 587 27.04 -21.46 5.81
C VAL A 587 26.74 -22.48 6.92
N ARG A 588 26.86 -23.79 6.68
CA ARG A 588 26.65 -24.82 7.73
C ARG A 588 27.74 -24.78 8.80
N GLU A 589 28.94 -24.30 8.47
CA GLU A 589 30.00 -24.08 9.47
C GLU A 589 29.62 -22.96 10.45
N THR A 590 28.99 -21.87 9.98
CA THR A 590 28.52 -20.78 10.86
C THR A 590 27.37 -21.19 11.79
N TRP A 591 26.80 -22.38 11.64
CA TRP A 591 25.81 -22.95 12.56
C TRP A 591 26.49 -23.67 13.73
N SER A 592 27.77 -24.00 13.57
CA SER A 592 28.58 -24.80 14.50
C SER A 592 29.60 -23.92 15.21
N ALA A 593 29.15 -22.82 15.82
CA ALA A 593 29.98 -22.05 16.74
C ALA A 593 30.45 -22.96 17.89
N PRO A 594 31.72 -22.86 18.34
CA PRO A 594 32.21 -23.68 19.44
C PRO A 594 31.38 -23.51 20.71
N ALA A 595 31.29 -24.57 21.52
CA ALA A 595 30.88 -24.40 22.91
C ALA A 595 31.77 -23.34 23.56
N GLY A 596 31.16 -22.28 24.11
CA GLY A 596 31.89 -21.14 24.67
C GLY A 596 32.93 -21.57 25.71
N PRO A 597 34.03 -20.81 25.87
CA PRO A 597 35.22 -21.26 26.59
C PRO A 597 34.84 -21.83 27.96
N SER A 598 35.20 -23.10 28.17
CA SER A 598 34.89 -23.83 29.39
C SER A 598 35.40 -23.04 30.59
N ARG A 599 34.54 -22.78 31.58
CA ARG A 599 34.95 -22.16 32.84
C ARG A 599 35.88 -23.12 33.60
N GLY A 600 37.17 -23.01 33.31
CA GLY A 600 38.22 -23.76 33.98
C GLY A 600 38.15 -23.51 35.49
N ARG A 601 38.16 -24.60 36.27
CA ARG A 601 38.35 -24.51 37.72
C ARG A 601 39.78 -24.04 38.00
N GLY A 602 39.93 -22.82 38.52
CA GLY A 602 41.25 -22.31 38.94
C GLY A 602 41.14 -21.00 39.71
N GLY A 603 41.96 -20.86 40.75
CA GLY A 603 42.22 -19.60 41.45
C GLY A 603 41.11 -19.12 42.41
N ALA A 604 41.24 -19.44 43.69
CA ALA A 604 40.69 -18.61 44.75
C ALA A 604 41.76 -17.58 45.17
N PRO A 605 41.40 -16.29 45.37
CA PRO A 605 42.22 -15.34 46.11
C PRO A 605 41.79 -15.27 47.58
N GLU A 606 42.75 -15.14 48.49
CA GLU A 606 42.52 -14.89 49.91
C GLU A 606 42.38 -13.38 50.20
N GLY A 607 41.90 -13.04 51.40
CA GLY A 607 42.00 -11.67 51.95
C GLY A 607 40.66 -10.96 52.21
N GLY A 608 40.50 -10.43 53.43
CA GLY A 608 39.40 -9.53 53.82
C GLY A 608 39.83 -8.05 53.79
N PRO A 609 39.25 -7.14 54.62
CA PRO A 609 38.52 -7.38 55.87
C PRO A 609 37.09 -6.79 55.93
N ARG A 610 36.54 -6.68 57.15
CA ARG A 610 35.10 -6.57 57.47
C ARG A 610 34.58 -5.12 57.59
N GLY A 611 33.31 -4.94 57.20
CA GLY A 611 32.40 -3.88 57.68
C GLY A 611 31.04 -3.97 56.95
N GLY A 612 29.88 -3.70 57.54
CA GLY A 612 29.58 -3.35 58.94
C GLY A 612 28.23 -2.64 59.12
N GLY A 613 27.09 -3.30 58.88
CA GLY A 613 25.76 -2.63 58.91
C GLY A 613 24.59 -3.54 59.36
N LYS A 614 23.66 -2.99 60.16
CA LYS A 614 22.47 -3.68 60.71
C LYS A 614 21.17 -3.13 60.11
N ARG A 615 20.21 -4.02 59.79
CA ARG A 615 18.77 -4.04 60.19
C ARG A 615 18.01 -5.05 59.30
N ARG A 616 17.33 -6.08 59.83
CA ARG A 616 16.09 -6.18 60.66
C ARG A 616 14.79 -6.01 59.86
N GLY A 617 13.96 -7.07 59.81
CA GLY A 617 12.49 -6.99 59.65
C GLY A 617 11.89 -7.92 58.59
N GLY A 618 10.75 -8.56 58.92
CA GLY A 618 9.88 -9.29 57.97
C GLY A 618 9.99 -10.82 58.01
N ARG A 619 8.97 -11.51 58.53
CA ARG A 619 8.81 -12.98 58.48
C ARG A 619 7.32 -13.33 58.46
N GLU A 620 6.80 -13.82 57.34
CA GLU A 620 5.53 -14.56 57.20
C GLU A 620 5.45 -15.17 55.77
N GLY A 621 4.70 -16.25 55.50
CA GLY A 621 3.81 -16.92 56.46
C GLY A 621 3.03 -18.17 56.00
N VAL A 622 3.56 -19.03 55.11
CA VAL A 622 2.97 -20.36 54.75
C VAL A 622 1.66 -20.31 53.93
N GLY A 623 1.39 -21.33 53.10
CA GLY A 623 0.10 -21.47 52.40
C GLY A 623 0.08 -22.38 51.17
N ALA A 624 0.37 -23.68 51.34
CA ALA A 624 0.17 -24.68 50.28
C ALA A 624 -1.03 -25.59 50.63
N VAL A 625 -1.87 -25.90 49.63
CA VAL A 625 -3.00 -26.84 49.73
C VAL A 625 -3.10 -27.61 48.40
N GLU A 626 -3.49 -28.88 48.46
CA GLU A 626 -3.48 -29.83 47.35
C GLU A 626 -4.85 -30.54 47.21
N GLU A 627 -5.03 -31.26 46.10
CA GLU A 627 -6.16 -32.16 45.75
C GLU A 627 -7.57 -31.56 45.50
N GLY A 628 -8.37 -32.30 44.72
CA GLY A 628 -9.73 -31.90 44.32
C GLY A 628 -10.30 -32.66 43.12
N VAL A 629 -10.48 -33.98 43.22
CA VAL A 629 -11.03 -34.80 42.12
C VAL A 629 -12.54 -34.60 41.96
N GLY A 630 -13.01 -34.44 40.71
CA GLY A 630 -14.44 -34.50 40.37
C GLY A 630 -14.70 -34.42 38.87
N GLY A 631 -15.61 -35.25 38.34
CA GLY A 631 -15.98 -35.20 36.92
C GLY A 631 -17.28 -35.94 36.59
N ARG A 632 -17.94 -35.54 35.48
CA ARG A 632 -19.01 -36.28 34.79
C ARG A 632 -19.41 -35.56 33.48
N LYS A 633 -19.72 -36.37 32.45
CA LYS A 633 -20.67 -36.17 31.31
C LYS A 633 -20.70 -34.78 30.61
N GLY A 634 -20.74 -34.67 29.29
CA GLY A 634 -20.94 -35.68 28.23
C GLY A 634 -22.09 -35.26 27.30
N GLY A 635 -21.78 -34.87 26.07
CA GLY A 635 -22.75 -34.47 25.04
C GLY A 635 -22.07 -34.40 23.67
N GLY A 636 -22.63 -35.08 22.67
CA GLY A 636 -22.00 -35.25 21.36
C GLY A 636 -22.30 -34.13 20.37
N VAL A 637 -21.33 -33.82 19.50
CA VAL A 637 -21.51 -32.92 18.34
C VAL A 637 -21.49 -33.76 17.06
N ARG A 638 -22.44 -33.49 16.15
CA ARG A 638 -22.54 -34.18 14.85
C ARG A 638 -21.39 -33.73 13.93
N GLU A 639 -20.49 -34.65 13.58
CA GLU A 639 -19.47 -34.38 12.58
C GLU A 639 -20.11 -34.33 11.18
N SER A 640 -19.93 -33.21 10.47
CA SER A 640 -20.56 -32.97 9.17
C SER A 640 -19.73 -33.51 8.01
N ASN A 641 -20.39 -33.87 6.90
CA ASN A 641 -19.87 -34.76 5.85
C ASN A 641 -18.76 -34.16 4.94
N LYS A 642 -17.99 -33.18 5.43
CA LYS A 642 -16.93 -32.45 4.70
C LYS A 642 -15.53 -33.08 4.87
N GLN A 643 -15.32 -33.90 5.90
CA GLN A 643 -14.04 -34.54 6.22
C GLN A 643 -13.57 -35.53 5.13
N ARG A 644 -14.52 -36.14 4.40
CA ARG A 644 -14.32 -37.39 3.65
C ARG A 644 -13.63 -37.27 2.27
N LYS A 645 -12.96 -36.14 1.99
CA LYS A 645 -12.16 -35.91 0.77
C LYS A 645 -10.70 -35.49 1.01
N MET A 646 -10.21 -35.46 2.26
CA MET A 646 -8.84 -34.99 2.58
C MET A 646 -7.78 -36.09 2.79
N THR A 647 -8.14 -37.37 2.75
CA THR A 647 -7.25 -38.49 3.14
C THR A 647 -6.42 -39.09 1.99
N ALA A 648 -6.64 -38.70 0.74
CA ALA A 648 -6.08 -39.38 -0.43
C ALA A 648 -4.60 -39.08 -0.76
N PHE A 649 -3.96 -38.11 -0.07
CA PHE A 649 -2.62 -37.61 -0.43
C PHE A 649 -1.46 -38.06 0.47
N PHE A 650 -1.74 -38.80 1.56
CA PHE A 650 -0.72 -39.17 2.55
C PHE A 650 -0.88 -40.62 3.03
N SER A 651 -0.22 -41.54 2.34
CA SER A 651 0.09 -42.88 2.85
C SER A 651 1.52 -43.26 2.43
N PRO A 652 2.43 -43.58 3.36
CA PRO A 652 3.81 -43.90 3.03
C PRO A 652 3.96 -45.37 2.63
N ARG A 653 4.48 -45.64 1.43
CA ARG A 653 5.11 -46.92 1.09
C ARG A 653 6.41 -46.68 0.36
N ALA A 654 7.47 -47.30 0.87
CA ALA A 654 8.76 -47.43 0.21
C ALA A 654 9.21 -48.89 0.35
N ARG A 655 9.86 -49.41 -0.69
CA ARG A 655 10.43 -50.77 -0.80
C ARG A 655 9.43 -51.94 -0.69
N GLU A 656 9.09 -52.47 -1.86
CA GLU A 656 9.53 -53.82 -2.20
C GLU A 656 9.77 -53.89 -3.72
N SER A 657 10.52 -54.89 -4.20
CA SER A 657 11.00 -54.97 -5.58
C SER A 657 11.23 -56.41 -5.99
N GLN A 658 11.01 -56.71 -7.29
CA GLN A 658 10.84 -58.04 -7.90
C GLN A 658 9.43 -58.61 -7.75
N LEU A 659 8.98 -59.32 -8.79
CA LEU A 659 7.60 -59.78 -9.04
C LEU A 659 6.62 -58.59 -9.28
N GLU A 660 5.83 -58.51 -10.34
CA GLU A 660 5.57 -59.44 -11.46
C GLU A 660 5.35 -58.67 -12.78
N GLY A 661 5.52 -59.36 -13.91
CA GLY A 661 5.04 -58.89 -15.22
C GLY A 661 3.58 -59.28 -15.46
N GLN A 662 3.03 -58.89 -16.63
CA GLN A 662 1.63 -59.09 -17.04
C GLN A 662 0.62 -58.19 -16.29
N GLY A 663 0.37 -56.99 -16.84
CA GLY A 663 -0.59 -56.04 -16.27
C GLY A 663 -0.88 -54.79 -17.10
N LYS A 664 -0.58 -54.79 -18.41
CA LYS A 664 -0.74 -53.64 -19.33
C LYS A 664 -1.31 -54.07 -20.67
N ALA A 665 -2.59 -54.48 -20.68
CA ALA A 665 -3.30 -54.86 -21.92
C ALA A 665 -4.83 -54.65 -21.90
N GLN A 666 -5.43 -54.15 -20.82
CA GLN A 666 -6.91 -54.07 -20.68
C GLN A 666 -7.42 -52.71 -20.16
N GLY A 667 -6.58 -51.67 -20.23
CA GLY A 667 -6.93 -50.32 -19.75
C GLY A 667 -7.58 -49.41 -20.79
N GLN A 668 -7.17 -49.51 -22.07
CA GLN A 668 -7.48 -48.48 -23.08
C GLN A 668 -8.73 -48.77 -23.92
N GLU A 669 -9.05 -50.05 -24.19
CA GLU A 669 -10.22 -50.43 -25.01
C GLU A 669 -11.56 -50.01 -24.36
N ARG A 670 -11.62 -49.89 -23.03
CA ARG A 670 -12.86 -49.62 -22.28
C ARG A 670 -13.27 -48.15 -22.18
N GLU A 671 -12.47 -47.23 -22.69
CA GLU A 671 -12.78 -45.79 -22.69
C GLU A 671 -13.27 -45.31 -24.07
N GLU A 672 -12.83 -45.96 -25.15
CA GLU A 672 -13.34 -45.70 -26.51
C GLU A 672 -14.75 -46.27 -26.73
N GLU A 673 -15.05 -47.50 -26.26
CA GLU A 673 -16.40 -48.08 -26.34
C GLU A 673 -17.48 -47.19 -25.70
N ARG A 674 -17.15 -46.54 -24.57
CA ARG A 674 -18.06 -45.63 -23.86
C ARG A 674 -18.33 -44.33 -24.61
N SER A 675 -17.33 -43.83 -25.32
CA SER A 675 -17.45 -42.61 -26.13
C SER A 675 -18.33 -42.84 -27.38
N GLN A 676 -18.29 -44.04 -27.97
CA GLN A 676 -19.13 -44.39 -29.12
C GLN A 676 -20.60 -44.65 -28.73
N GLN A 677 -20.88 -45.33 -27.61
CA GLN A 677 -22.26 -45.58 -27.18
C GLN A 677 -23.05 -44.30 -26.86
N GLN A 678 -22.39 -43.24 -26.37
CA GLN A 678 -23.09 -42.02 -25.96
C GLN A 678 -23.53 -41.13 -27.13
N GLN A 679 -23.02 -41.34 -28.35
CA GLN A 679 -23.47 -40.63 -29.56
C GLN A 679 -24.70 -41.28 -30.23
N GLN A 680 -25.05 -42.53 -29.89
CA GLN A 680 -26.12 -43.29 -30.57
C GLN A 680 -27.53 -43.11 -29.97
N GLN A 681 -27.70 -42.35 -28.89
CA GLN A 681 -29.01 -42.14 -28.22
C GLN A 681 -29.62 -40.74 -28.47
N GLY A 682 -29.15 -40.03 -29.52
CA GLY A 682 -29.56 -38.66 -29.84
C GLY A 682 -30.38 -38.45 -31.12
N GLY A 683 -30.80 -39.51 -31.83
CA GLY A 683 -31.34 -39.37 -33.20
C GLY A 683 -32.44 -40.35 -33.62
N ASN A 684 -33.70 -39.94 -33.45
CA ASN A 684 -34.93 -40.24 -34.23
C ASN A 684 -36.12 -39.74 -33.39
N ILE A 685 -37.09 -38.99 -33.91
CA ILE A 685 -38.11 -39.29 -34.95
C ILE A 685 -38.42 -37.94 -35.65
N ILE A 686 -38.20 -37.76 -36.97
CA ILE A 686 -39.12 -38.08 -38.11
C ILE A 686 -40.47 -37.36 -37.98
N SER A 687 -41.00 -36.51 -38.88
CA SER A 687 -40.54 -35.87 -40.15
C SER A 687 -41.47 -34.63 -40.40
N SER A 688 -41.81 -34.03 -41.56
CA SER A 688 -41.67 -34.29 -43.01
C SER A 688 -42.02 -33.03 -43.86
N SER A 689 -41.74 -33.07 -45.17
CA SER A 689 -42.45 -32.41 -46.31
C SER A 689 -42.76 -30.89 -46.34
N SER A 690 -42.20 -30.23 -47.38
CA SER A 690 -42.78 -29.18 -48.29
C SER A 690 -43.74 -28.09 -47.78
N GLY A 691 -43.65 -26.81 -48.21
CA GLY A 691 -42.70 -26.16 -49.11
C GLY A 691 -43.30 -24.96 -49.90
N THR A 692 -42.43 -24.12 -50.48
CA THR A 692 -42.70 -23.15 -51.58
C THR A 692 -43.53 -21.88 -51.28
N SER A 693 -43.17 -20.78 -51.96
CA SER A 693 -43.86 -19.47 -52.08
C SER A 693 -43.89 -18.55 -50.83
N VAL A 694 -44.03 -17.22 -50.90
CA VAL A 694 -43.57 -16.09 -51.76
C VAL A 694 -44.40 -14.86 -51.33
N GLY A 695 -43.80 -13.67 -51.28
CA GLY A 695 -44.39 -12.41 -50.78
C GLY A 695 -43.63 -11.90 -49.55
N ALA A 696 -43.14 -10.65 -49.44
CA ALA A 696 -43.70 -9.33 -49.76
C ALA A 696 -44.92 -8.97 -48.88
N SER A 697 -45.03 -7.77 -48.29
CA SER A 697 -44.12 -6.60 -48.17
C SER A 697 -44.74 -5.56 -47.22
N THR A 698 -44.02 -4.48 -46.83
CA THR A 698 -44.53 -3.29 -46.09
C THR A 698 -44.99 -3.56 -44.63
N SER A 699 -45.03 -2.60 -43.69
CA SER A 699 -44.33 -1.31 -43.49
C SER A 699 -44.54 -0.85 -42.02
N SER A 700 -43.87 0.23 -41.59
CA SER A 700 -44.32 1.22 -40.57
C SER A 700 -44.99 0.75 -39.25
N GLY A 701 -44.55 1.15 -38.05
CA GLY A 701 -43.51 2.13 -37.68
C GLY A 701 -43.71 2.63 -36.24
N SER A 702 -42.85 3.56 -35.79
CA SER A 702 -42.96 4.46 -34.63
C SER A 702 -43.94 4.10 -33.48
N GLY A 703 -43.38 3.78 -32.31
CA GLY A 703 -44.07 3.70 -31.01
C GLY A 703 -43.06 3.74 -29.87
#